data_AF-A0A9K3PW61-F1
#
_entry.id   AF-A0A9K3PW61-F1
#
_cell.length_a   1.000
_cell.length_b   1.000
_cell.length_c   1.000
_cell.angle_alpha   90.00
_cell.angle_beta   90.00
_cell.angle_gamma   90.00
#
_symmetry.space_group_name_H-M   'P 1'
#
loop_
_entity.id
_entity.type
_entity.pdbx_description
1 polymer ?
#
loop_
_entity_poly.entity_id
_entity_poly.type
_entity_poly.pdbx_seq_one_letter_code
_entity_poly.pdbx_strand_id
1 'polypeptide(L)'
;MIEIPSRSNSTVSFLSVPASSPNGSFSMDGCSSPQSPVKFNPPRIITTKRFFSRSSSLRKPRGIVEVRTFCFALLNFLVIVNSWRQLKSSFGVPDRDDFQNLQQERSLQTLVFEGDSGVQFKDTTARKNSSDVSDTVFRTSMKKSSLKKPSKSNPDQEGRFIVAGLADSLTSIPNSTLAQLVQLNCEHQVSLHILTAQISSSNALESLQDQYTSCAPFIVFRQNKAVKSLFPNRIDRIAYLRDVQRDSLYRHFVDGSTNGAKDTSSLMLDHSVIMVVDLDLKGIPTNEELIQEATKMARDPDTADVICASGQMMNPIGYYDIFATILAPQTFTYPIAGRLVEKFQPGEDTSLVRSNDIYGSFTQLDLLDYFEQEALNSVDGTVPVRSCFGGLTLYRGSTFFQPQCKYSADVKSLAAFANKDDARPCEHVVFHDCLLKNDLSTYIAVKPSLKTYWDEALPPKSGLISNSQQPLNNRLVTYRKRPNEGTQIVDGDFSLFINEFGSVIVSKSTLNGTSPDILWRVDPDPKLFHEDWDIMFFHLKPDGLLVLEQQVKKLRSDVNPRLCHVIDEYKGQHACRIQLWSSEVSGHASNEYSLSLTTSGDLEVKDIATGTLLWSNNEDTDVQVHLASDSSTSFGTESPRRGIFSCIDSGDETVINAALDRPGAVAALCPGSIFRLKGPIIFSHDHQKLYTQDADTNETITKALIIVDDPSVATAVSMVDKSFVELKHVVVDGNRKGLGHVSPQFYGGALIDAGGSGSVGQVISYIKAYDPRSWACVHIIEGPPEQRCQGAIVENNDIGPCGSHSSVHNEIADGISYACTSGIIRNNVVEDATDGGIVVFGAPNTVVEGNTIRAVTRTMLGGINMVDTAPYDGNYAGTIVRNNVIDAKDARIHVGLGMGSQIWQCPLPTEPPRPPLYGGVVVNNTLTGNHMGYGFAINGVKDWTVFENKDLSSHVGEPSLGCNGQMQSPPKGFQFDPVSSHGSFQSEFETASLNSIVETFRIEELDGKKKPAMESWSGRFLPPVVSSKSVRVEDQVELVRTK
;
A
#
# COMPACT_ATOMS: atom_id res chain seq x y z
N MET A 1 1.85 40.63 -48.36
CA MET A 1 1.89 41.92 -49.08
C MET A 1 0.47 42.47 -49.11
N ILE A 2 0.17 43.49 -48.28
CA ILE A 2 -0.26 44.86 -48.69
C ILE A 2 -1.73 44.84 -49.16
N GLU A 3 -2.74 45.56 -48.64
CA GLU A 3 -2.88 46.75 -47.77
C GLU A 3 -4.36 46.84 -47.31
N ILE A 4 -4.62 47.55 -46.21
CA ILE A 4 -5.96 48.03 -45.77
C ILE A 4 -6.22 49.42 -46.40
N PRO A 5 -7.47 49.90 -46.57
CA PRO A 5 -7.88 51.05 -45.73
C PRO A 5 -9.38 51.23 -45.41
N SER A 6 -9.65 51.61 -44.14
CA SER A 6 -10.54 52.73 -43.69
C SER A 6 -12.08 52.62 -43.88
N ARG A 7 -13.01 53.27 -43.16
CA ARG A 7 -13.08 54.20 -42.00
C ARG A 7 -14.58 54.44 -41.69
N SER A 8 -14.96 54.68 -40.42
CA SER A 8 -15.95 55.68 -39.91
C SER A 8 -16.56 55.24 -38.57
N ASN A 9 -16.95 56.05 -37.59
CA ASN A 9 -16.62 57.39 -37.05
C ASN A 9 -17.59 57.59 -35.87
N SER A 10 -17.12 58.06 -34.69
CA SER A 10 -17.82 58.97 -33.73
C SER A 10 -17.21 58.86 -32.30
N THR A 11 -16.27 59.73 -31.91
CA THR A 11 -16.38 60.98 -31.08
C THR A 11 -16.13 60.76 -29.56
N VAL A 12 -14.98 61.14 -28.95
CA VAL A 12 -14.48 62.49 -28.49
C VAL A 12 -14.89 62.75 -27.01
N SER A 13 -14.05 62.97 -25.96
CA SER A 13 -12.87 63.86 -25.74
C SER A 13 -12.08 63.62 -24.42
N PHE A 14 -10.74 63.75 -24.48
CA PHE A 14 -9.72 64.52 -23.68
C PHE A 14 -9.70 64.54 -22.12
N LEU A 15 -8.57 64.54 -21.37
CA LEU A 15 -7.23 65.17 -21.43
C LEU A 15 -6.24 64.36 -20.51
N SER A 16 -5.03 63.94 -20.92
CA SER A 16 -3.70 64.59 -20.96
C SER A 16 -2.69 64.16 -19.86
N VAL A 17 -1.54 63.68 -20.36
CA VAL A 17 -0.24 63.26 -19.78
C VAL A 17 0.57 64.53 -19.37
N PRO A 18 1.60 64.56 -18.48
CA PRO A 18 2.86 63.83 -18.69
C PRO A 18 3.75 63.37 -17.52
N ALA A 19 4.75 62.59 -17.95
CA ALA A 19 5.76 61.82 -17.24
C ALA A 19 6.86 62.62 -16.51
N SER A 20 7.46 61.98 -15.51
CA SER A 20 8.90 62.07 -15.18
C SER A 20 9.29 61.01 -14.13
N SER A 21 10.33 60.21 -14.41
CA SER A 21 11.11 59.43 -13.41
C SER A 21 12.29 60.29 -12.88
N PRO A 22 13.31 59.80 -12.13
CA PRO A 22 13.45 58.64 -11.23
C PRO A 22 14.15 59.01 -9.88
N ASN A 23 14.46 57.98 -9.06
CA ASN A 23 15.45 57.92 -7.96
C ASN A 23 15.10 58.44 -6.56
N GLY A 24 15.38 57.61 -5.55
CA GLY A 24 15.49 58.03 -4.15
C GLY A 24 15.34 56.90 -3.12
N SER A 25 16.42 56.15 -2.89
CA SER A 25 16.68 55.42 -1.64
C SER A 25 16.73 56.36 -0.43
N PHE A 26 16.19 56.00 0.74
CA PHE A 26 16.91 56.05 2.04
C PHE A 26 16.07 55.51 3.21
N SER A 27 16.82 55.17 4.25
CA SER A 27 16.57 54.36 5.45
C SER A 27 16.07 55.15 6.68
N MET A 28 15.39 54.41 7.57
CA MET A 28 15.31 54.43 9.05
C MET A 28 15.16 55.72 9.90
N ASP A 29 14.34 55.48 10.95
CA ASP A 29 14.33 56.00 12.33
C ASP A 29 13.47 57.21 12.74
N GLY A 30 12.66 56.99 13.78
CA GLY A 30 12.50 57.97 14.87
C GLY A 30 11.09 58.26 15.39
N CYS A 31 10.65 57.47 16.38
CA CYS A 31 9.90 57.85 17.60
C CYS A 31 8.64 58.74 17.53
N SER A 32 7.49 58.25 18.03
CA SER A 32 6.93 58.63 19.35
C SER A 32 5.49 58.11 19.57
N SER A 33 5.25 57.48 20.73
CA SER A 33 3.93 57.26 21.35
C SER A 33 3.54 58.52 22.15
N PRO A 34 2.28 58.73 22.64
CA PRO A 34 1.68 57.86 23.68
C PRO A 34 0.12 57.76 23.74
N GLN A 35 -0.33 56.89 24.68
CA GLN A 35 -1.61 56.87 25.42
C GLN A 35 -2.78 55.94 24.99
N SER A 36 -2.81 54.79 25.69
CA SER A 36 -3.88 54.26 26.57
C SER A 36 -5.23 53.71 26.01
N PRO A 37 -5.83 52.71 26.71
CA PRO A 37 -6.71 51.72 26.09
C PRO A 37 -8.19 51.84 26.47
N VAL A 38 -9.07 51.42 25.55
CA VAL A 38 -10.52 51.32 25.75
C VAL A 38 -10.90 49.91 26.23
N LYS A 39 -11.57 49.83 27.38
CA LYS A 39 -12.17 48.64 27.98
C LYS A 39 -13.48 48.27 27.28
N PHE A 40 -13.75 46.97 27.11
CA PHE A 40 -15.11 46.44 26.94
C PHE A 40 -15.43 45.37 28.01
N ASN A 41 -16.62 45.49 28.59
CA ASN A 41 -17.16 44.71 29.71
C ASN A 41 -17.83 43.40 29.26
N PRO A 42 -17.91 42.37 30.13
CA PRO A 42 -18.72 41.17 29.92
C PRO A 42 -20.18 41.37 30.41
N PRO A 43 -21.18 40.62 29.89
CA PRO A 43 -22.54 40.70 30.39
C PRO A 43 -22.76 39.83 31.64
N ARG A 44 -23.67 40.34 32.48
CA ARG A 44 -23.95 39.97 33.86
C ARG A 44 -24.91 38.79 34.01
N ILE A 45 -24.65 38.09 35.11
CA ILE A 45 -25.51 37.25 35.95
C ILE A 45 -26.89 37.88 36.20
N ILE A 46 -27.95 37.07 36.07
CA ILE A 46 -29.24 37.27 36.75
C ILE A 46 -29.48 36.09 37.69
N THR A 47 -29.71 36.39 38.97
CA THR A 47 -30.16 35.45 40.01
C THR A 47 -31.52 35.89 40.54
N THR A 48 -32.42 34.93 40.81
CA THR A 48 -33.48 34.92 41.87
C THR A 48 -34.17 33.53 41.83
N LYS A 49 -33.93 32.61 42.79
CA LYS A 49 -34.71 32.30 44.04
C LYS A 49 -36.19 31.95 43.74
N ARG A 50 -36.82 30.85 44.20
CA ARG A 50 -36.84 30.21 45.55
C ARG A 50 -37.78 28.96 45.62
N PHE A 51 -37.48 28.01 46.54
CA PHE A 51 -38.34 27.06 47.33
C PHE A 51 -39.15 25.92 46.62
N PHE A 52 -39.39 24.71 47.15
CA PHE A 52 -39.41 24.16 48.53
C PHE A 52 -39.06 22.65 48.57
N SER A 53 -38.62 22.18 49.74
CA SER A 53 -38.34 20.80 50.12
C SER A 53 -39.59 19.91 50.31
N ARG A 54 -39.43 18.59 50.21
CA ARG A 54 -40.05 17.61 51.14
C ARG A 54 -39.38 16.23 51.06
N SER A 55 -39.20 15.65 52.23
CA SER A 55 -38.64 14.32 52.53
C SER A 55 -39.74 13.27 52.69
N SER A 56 -39.31 12.02 52.97
CA SER A 56 -40.05 10.81 53.37
C SER A 56 -40.58 9.97 52.20
N SER A 57 -40.56 8.63 52.15
CA SER A 57 -40.11 7.57 53.06
C SER A 57 -40.32 6.21 52.37
N LEU A 58 -39.56 5.18 52.76
CA LEU A 58 -39.97 3.76 52.92
C LEU A 58 -40.66 3.02 51.76
N ARG A 59 -39.99 1.95 51.26
CA ARG A 59 -40.48 0.55 51.31
C ARG A 59 -39.39 -0.46 50.89
N LYS A 60 -39.03 -1.37 51.81
CA LYS A 60 -38.54 -2.74 51.51
C LYS A 60 -39.74 -3.60 51.06
N PRO A 61 -39.55 -4.78 50.42
CA PRO A 61 -39.36 -6.01 51.20
C PRO A 61 -38.42 -7.09 50.60
N ARG A 62 -37.84 -7.89 51.51
CA ARG A 62 -37.64 -9.37 51.55
C ARG A 62 -37.18 -10.07 50.25
N GLY A 63 -36.07 -10.81 50.15
CA GLY A 63 -35.37 -11.65 51.13
C GLY A 63 -35.89 -13.09 51.10
N ILE A 64 -35.18 -14.01 50.42
CA ILE A 64 -35.10 -15.45 50.78
C ILE A 64 -33.67 -15.93 50.52
N VAL A 65 -33.12 -16.54 51.55
CA VAL A 65 -31.83 -17.23 51.66
C VAL A 65 -32.06 -18.70 51.36
N GLU A 66 -31.17 -19.35 50.62
CA GLU A 66 -30.90 -20.77 50.88
C GLU A 66 -29.41 -21.08 50.74
N VAL A 67 -28.87 -21.52 51.87
CA VAL A 67 -27.52 -22.06 52.06
C VAL A 67 -27.63 -23.58 51.90
N ARG A 68 -26.69 -24.22 51.19
CA ARG A 68 -26.23 -25.55 51.56
C ARG A 68 -24.84 -25.86 51.02
N THR A 69 -24.16 -26.64 51.82
CA THR A 69 -22.72 -26.84 51.97
C THR A 69 -22.34 -28.26 51.51
N PHE A 70 -21.02 -28.53 51.44
CA PHE A 70 -20.32 -29.83 51.50
C PHE A 70 -19.86 -30.54 50.19
N CYS A 71 -18.55 -30.43 49.92
CA CYS A 71 -17.50 -31.47 50.11
C CYS A 71 -17.28 -32.68 49.16
N PHE A 72 -15.96 -32.86 48.91
CA PHE A 72 -15.15 -34.09 48.78
C PHE A 72 -15.09 -34.90 47.46
N ALA A 73 -13.93 -34.79 46.79
CA ALA A 73 -12.83 -35.78 46.74
C ALA A 73 -12.78 -36.94 45.72
N LEU A 74 -11.56 -37.05 45.16
CA LEU A 74 -10.68 -38.21 44.96
C LEU A 74 -10.99 -39.33 43.92
N LEU A 75 -9.99 -39.46 43.03
CA LEU A 75 -9.21 -40.66 42.68
C LEU A 75 -9.70 -41.68 41.60
N ASN A 76 -8.83 -41.80 40.58
CA ASN A 76 -8.14 -43.02 40.12
C ASN A 76 -8.68 -43.93 38.98
N PHE A 77 -7.81 -44.06 37.96
CA PHE A 77 -7.12 -45.30 37.50
C PHE A 77 -7.49 -46.02 36.17
N LEU A 78 -6.40 -46.39 35.46
CA LEU A 78 -6.10 -47.62 34.70
C LEU A 78 -6.71 -47.75 33.25
N VAL A 79 -6.06 -48.25 32.16
CA VAL A 79 -4.68 -48.74 31.83
C VAL A 79 -4.65 -49.33 30.38
N ILE A 80 -3.51 -49.23 29.64
CA ILE A 80 -2.86 -50.25 28.73
C ILE A 80 -3.58 -50.69 27.40
N VAL A 81 -2.97 -50.93 26.20
CA VAL A 81 -1.56 -51.08 25.71
C VAL A 81 -1.49 -51.41 24.18
N ASN A 82 -0.31 -51.13 23.60
CA ASN A 82 0.40 -51.71 22.43
C ASN A 82 -0.01 -51.52 20.94
N SER A 83 0.77 -50.67 20.25
CA SER A 83 1.87 -50.97 19.29
C SER A 83 1.96 -52.32 18.53
N TRP A 84 2.22 -52.25 17.20
CA TRP A 84 3.20 -53.00 16.36
C TRP A 84 2.97 -52.69 14.85
N ARG A 85 3.86 -52.05 14.08
CA ARG A 85 5.13 -52.46 13.37
C ARG A 85 4.98 -52.81 11.85
N GLN A 86 5.48 -51.90 11.00
CA GLN A 86 6.34 -52.02 9.78
C GLN A 86 6.38 -53.26 8.82
N LEU A 87 6.56 -52.93 7.50
CA LEU A 87 7.57 -53.39 6.48
C LEU A 87 7.13 -54.04 5.14
N LYS A 88 7.79 -53.55 4.06
CA LYS A 88 8.24 -54.19 2.76
C LYS A 88 7.40 -54.14 1.45
N SER A 89 7.84 -53.24 0.54
CA SER A 89 8.57 -53.42 -0.76
C SER A 89 8.27 -54.54 -1.79
N SER A 90 8.21 -54.12 -3.08
CA SER A 90 8.87 -54.69 -4.30
C SER A 90 8.08 -55.53 -5.34
N PHE A 91 8.56 -55.42 -6.60
CA PHE A 91 8.23 -56.08 -7.90
C PHE A 91 7.11 -55.41 -8.74
N GLY A 92 7.20 -55.17 -10.05
CA GLY A 92 8.19 -55.46 -11.11
C GLY A 92 7.52 -55.19 -12.49
N VAL A 93 8.25 -54.59 -13.44
CA VAL A 93 8.00 -54.37 -14.89
C VAL A 93 8.03 -55.76 -15.62
N PRO A 94 7.45 -56.08 -16.83
CA PRO A 94 7.47 -55.33 -18.12
C PRO A 94 6.27 -55.43 -19.13
N ASP A 95 6.10 -54.36 -19.91
CA ASP A 95 6.27 -54.21 -21.38
C ASP A 95 5.35 -54.88 -22.45
N ARG A 96 5.31 -54.18 -23.61
CA ARG A 96 4.98 -54.53 -25.02
C ARG A 96 3.66 -54.10 -25.71
N ASP A 97 3.87 -53.15 -26.63
CA ASP A 97 3.73 -53.27 -28.11
C ASP A 97 2.34 -53.36 -28.79
N ASP A 98 2.03 -52.26 -29.48
CA ASP A 98 1.93 -52.13 -30.95
C ASP A 98 0.62 -52.32 -31.75
N PHE A 99 0.45 -51.33 -32.65
CA PHE A 99 -0.11 -51.37 -34.01
C PHE A 99 -1.63 -51.53 -34.16
N GLN A 100 -2.33 -50.92 -35.12
CA GLN A 100 -2.12 -49.85 -36.10
C GLN A 100 -3.45 -49.77 -36.90
N ASN A 101 -3.81 -48.59 -37.41
CA ASN A 101 -4.45 -48.37 -38.74
C ASN A 101 -5.89 -48.94 -38.98
N LEU A 102 -6.81 -48.32 -39.72
CA LEU A 102 -6.81 -47.26 -40.74
C LEU A 102 -8.24 -46.67 -40.81
N GLN A 103 -8.30 -45.35 -40.97
CA GLN A 103 -9.05 -44.61 -42.01
C GLN A 103 -10.19 -45.34 -42.76
N GLN A 104 -11.36 -44.70 -42.91
CA GLN A 104 -11.64 -43.75 -44.00
C GLN A 104 -13.10 -43.25 -43.96
N GLU A 105 -13.25 -41.93 -44.11
CA GLU A 105 -14.30 -41.17 -44.81
C GLU A 105 -15.72 -41.77 -44.99
N ARG A 106 -16.75 -41.02 -44.57
CA ARG A 106 -17.61 -40.26 -45.51
C ARG A 106 -18.72 -39.46 -44.83
N SER A 107 -18.66 -38.15 -45.11
CA SER A 107 -19.75 -37.23 -45.44
C SER A 107 -21.12 -37.37 -44.76
N LEU A 108 -21.38 -36.36 -43.94
CA LEU A 108 -22.66 -35.84 -43.49
C LEU A 108 -23.66 -35.56 -44.63
N GLN A 109 -24.89 -36.04 -44.49
CA GLN A 109 -26.11 -35.36 -44.92
C GLN A 109 -27.24 -35.58 -43.90
N THR A 110 -27.58 -34.48 -43.23
CA THR A 110 -28.86 -33.97 -42.73
C THR A 110 -30.10 -34.88 -42.81
N LEU A 111 -30.72 -35.20 -41.67
CA LEU A 111 -32.04 -34.71 -41.22
C LEU A 111 -32.60 -35.57 -40.05
N VAL A 112 -32.85 -34.87 -38.93
CA VAL A 112 -34.04 -34.92 -38.05
C VAL A 112 -34.75 -36.27 -37.85
N PHE A 113 -34.81 -36.75 -36.60
CA PHE A 113 -36.07 -37.09 -35.93
C PHE A 113 -35.90 -37.12 -34.40
N GLU A 114 -36.83 -36.43 -33.72
CA GLU A 114 -37.15 -36.57 -32.30
C GLU A 114 -37.58 -38.01 -31.99
N GLY A 115 -37.33 -38.45 -30.76
CA GLY A 115 -37.78 -39.75 -30.28
C GLY A 115 -37.54 -39.94 -28.78
N ASP A 116 -38.47 -39.44 -27.98
CA ASP A 116 -38.65 -39.76 -26.56
C ASP A 116 -38.79 -41.27 -26.31
N SER A 117 -38.14 -41.76 -25.24
CA SER A 117 -38.53 -42.84 -24.30
C SER A 117 -37.27 -43.36 -23.60
N GLY A 118 -37.10 -43.44 -22.28
CA GLY A 118 -38.06 -43.49 -21.19
C GLY A 118 -38.15 -44.90 -20.61
N VAL A 119 -37.09 -45.46 -20.00
CA VAL A 119 -37.18 -46.55 -18.99
C VAL A 119 -36.02 -46.48 -17.99
N GLN A 120 -36.37 -46.45 -16.71
CA GLN A 120 -35.53 -46.54 -15.51
C GLN A 120 -34.94 -47.95 -15.31
N PHE A 121 -33.72 -48.04 -14.74
CA PHE A 121 -33.41 -49.07 -13.74
C PHE A 121 -32.46 -48.54 -12.66
N LYS A 122 -32.72 -49.04 -11.44
CA LYS A 122 -32.15 -48.71 -10.13
C LYS A 122 -30.65 -48.98 -9.98
N ASP A 123 -29.98 -47.98 -9.42
CA ASP A 123 -29.15 -48.00 -8.21
C ASP A 123 -28.42 -49.30 -7.81
N THR A 124 -27.10 -49.31 -8.00
CA THR A 124 -26.14 -49.96 -7.09
C THR A 124 -24.87 -49.12 -6.98
N THR A 125 -24.60 -48.69 -5.75
CA THR A 125 -23.39 -48.08 -5.16
C THR A 125 -22.02 -48.61 -5.65
N ALA A 126 -21.09 -47.70 -5.98
CA ALA A 126 -19.77 -47.52 -5.29
C ALA A 126 -18.76 -46.60 -6.04
N ARG A 127 -18.32 -45.53 -5.35
CA ARG A 127 -17.02 -44.81 -5.35
C ARG A 127 -16.29 -44.45 -6.68
N LYS A 128 -16.02 -43.15 -6.86
CA LYS A 128 -14.68 -42.54 -6.68
C LYS A 128 -14.72 -40.99 -6.71
N ASN A 129 -14.10 -40.39 -5.70
CA ASN A 129 -13.74 -38.97 -5.59
C ASN A 129 -12.32 -38.75 -6.14
N SER A 130 -12.10 -37.62 -6.81
CA SER A 130 -10.87 -36.79 -6.85
C SER A 130 -11.08 -35.71 -7.92
N SER A 131 -10.75 -34.43 -7.80
CA SER A 131 -10.14 -33.62 -6.75
C SER A 131 -10.12 -32.17 -7.30
N ASP A 132 -10.84 -31.25 -6.65
CA ASP A 132 -10.74 -29.80 -6.87
C ASP A 132 -9.69 -29.20 -5.92
N VAL A 133 -8.89 -28.25 -6.40
CA VAL A 133 -8.00 -27.40 -5.60
C VAL A 133 -8.31 -25.94 -5.95
N SER A 134 -8.83 -25.18 -4.99
CA SER A 134 -9.12 -23.75 -5.05
C SER A 134 -8.35 -23.02 -3.94
N ASP A 135 -7.93 -21.78 -4.21
CA ASP A 135 -7.29 -20.92 -3.21
C ASP A 135 -8.30 -20.23 -2.28
N THR A 136 -7.86 -20.07 -1.05
CA THR A 136 -8.68 -20.21 0.15
C THR A 136 -9.08 -18.86 0.75
N VAL A 137 -10.36 -18.50 0.66
CA VAL A 137 -11.04 -17.70 1.69
C VAL A 137 -11.62 -18.69 2.69
N PHE A 138 -11.11 -18.75 3.92
CA PHE A 138 -11.64 -19.67 4.94
C PHE A 138 -13.05 -19.23 5.37
N ARG A 139 -14.09 -19.84 4.78
CA ARG A 139 -15.46 -19.88 5.31
C ARG A 139 -15.83 -21.33 5.62
N THR A 140 -15.74 -21.73 6.87
CA THR A 140 -16.28 -23.01 7.35
C THR A 140 -17.79 -22.89 7.61
N SER A 141 -18.60 -23.56 6.79
CA SER A 141 -20.01 -23.85 7.11
C SER A 141 -20.08 -25.25 7.74
N MET A 142 -20.36 -25.33 9.06
CA MET A 142 -20.56 -26.61 9.73
C MET A 142 -21.99 -26.80 10.24
N LYS A 143 -22.44 -28.05 10.14
CA LYS A 143 -23.76 -28.56 10.55
C LYS A 143 -24.00 -28.36 12.05
N LYS A 144 -25.21 -27.90 12.38
CA LYS A 144 -25.73 -27.71 13.75
C LYS A 144 -25.59 -28.98 14.60
N SER A 145 -24.76 -28.94 15.63
CA SER A 145 -24.95 -29.76 16.84
C SER A 145 -25.58 -28.93 17.94
N SER A 146 -26.57 -29.52 18.61
CA SER A 146 -27.42 -28.91 19.62
C SER A 146 -26.66 -28.59 20.91
N LEU A 147 -26.27 -27.32 21.09
CA LEU A 147 -25.86 -26.74 22.37
C LEU A 147 -26.73 -25.49 22.64
N LYS A 148 -27.11 -25.32 23.91
CA LYS A 148 -28.05 -24.28 24.37
C LYS A 148 -27.55 -22.87 24.01
N LYS A 149 -28.34 -22.13 23.23
CA LYS A 149 -28.08 -20.74 22.85
C LYS A 149 -28.18 -19.79 24.07
N PRO A 150 -27.28 -18.81 24.19
CA PRO A 150 -27.48 -17.68 25.10
C PRO A 150 -28.65 -16.80 24.61
N SER A 151 -29.30 -16.08 25.53
CA SER A 151 -30.50 -15.27 25.26
C SER A 151 -30.23 -14.17 24.24
N LYS A 152 -31.07 -14.08 23.20
CA LYS A 152 -31.03 -13.04 22.17
C LYS A 152 -31.25 -11.65 22.80
N SER A 153 -30.21 -10.83 22.92
CA SER A 153 -30.36 -9.37 22.87
C SER A 153 -30.75 -8.95 21.45
N ASN A 154 -31.39 -7.79 21.31
CA ASN A 154 -31.96 -7.31 20.06
C ASN A 154 -30.82 -6.84 19.11
N PRO A 155 -30.53 -7.56 18.00
CA PRO A 155 -29.34 -7.31 17.17
C PRO A 155 -29.39 -6.00 16.37
N ASP A 156 -30.53 -5.31 16.32
CA ASP A 156 -30.72 -4.10 15.51
C ASP A 156 -30.30 -2.80 16.21
N GLN A 157 -29.74 -2.86 17.43
CA GLN A 157 -29.32 -1.67 18.19
C GLN A 157 -27.88 -1.70 18.72
N GLU A 158 -27.10 -2.74 18.41
CA GLU A 158 -25.70 -2.81 18.81
C GLU A 158 -24.82 -2.37 17.64
N GLY A 159 -24.05 -1.29 17.85
CA GLY A 159 -23.13 -0.75 16.85
C GLY A 159 -22.12 -1.81 16.39
N ARG A 160 -21.66 -1.69 15.13
CA ARG A 160 -20.66 -2.61 14.59
C ARG A 160 -19.27 -2.12 14.98
N PHE A 161 -18.49 -3.02 15.56
CA PHE A 161 -17.12 -2.77 15.98
C PHE A 161 -16.14 -3.58 15.12
N ILE A 162 -15.05 -2.94 14.68
CA ILE A 162 -13.99 -3.60 13.92
C ILE A 162 -12.64 -3.24 14.52
N VAL A 163 -11.71 -4.18 14.54
CA VAL A 163 -10.28 -3.89 14.71
C VAL A 163 -9.54 -4.02 13.39
N ALA A 164 -8.77 -3.00 13.03
CA ALA A 164 -7.92 -2.92 11.85
C ALA A 164 -6.44 -2.81 12.27
N GLY A 165 -5.69 -3.90 12.10
CA GLY A 165 -4.28 -3.98 12.51
C GLY A 165 -3.33 -4.22 11.34
N LEU A 166 -2.14 -3.64 11.40
CA LEU A 166 -1.02 -3.94 10.49
C LEU A 166 0.07 -4.69 11.27
N ALA A 167 0.63 -5.74 10.69
CA ALA A 167 1.77 -6.46 11.25
C ALA A 167 2.77 -6.83 10.15
N ASP A 168 4.06 -6.91 10.48
CA ASP A 168 5.03 -7.49 9.55
C ASP A 168 4.83 -9.01 9.42
N SER A 169 4.49 -9.68 10.54
CA SER A 169 4.14 -11.10 10.59
C SER A 169 3.11 -11.35 11.68
N LEU A 170 2.28 -12.37 11.55
CA LEU A 170 1.44 -12.81 12.67
C LEU A 170 2.26 -13.25 13.88
N THR A 171 3.48 -13.76 13.66
CA THR A 171 4.39 -14.16 14.73
C THR A 171 5.06 -12.98 15.44
N SER A 172 5.01 -11.77 14.89
CA SER A 172 5.53 -10.58 15.56
C SER A 172 4.53 -9.97 16.53
N ILE A 173 3.25 -10.39 16.47
CA ILE A 173 2.21 -9.92 17.39
C ILE A 173 2.47 -10.52 18.77
N PRO A 174 2.63 -9.71 19.83
CA PRO A 174 2.77 -10.23 21.18
C PRO A 174 1.58 -11.09 21.58
N ASN A 175 1.84 -12.26 22.18
CA ASN A 175 0.80 -13.24 22.55
C ASN A 175 -0.28 -12.63 23.46
N SER A 176 0.09 -11.70 24.35
CA SER A 176 -0.85 -10.96 25.21
C SER A 176 -1.86 -10.17 24.38
N THR A 177 -1.38 -9.41 23.41
CA THR A 177 -2.18 -8.58 22.52
C THR A 177 -3.06 -9.43 21.61
N LEU A 178 -2.49 -10.49 21.01
CA LEU A 178 -3.27 -11.41 20.18
C LEU A 178 -4.39 -12.08 21.00
N ALA A 179 -4.11 -12.53 22.22
CA ALA A 179 -5.11 -13.15 23.10
C ALA A 179 -6.24 -12.17 23.46
N GLN A 180 -5.91 -10.91 23.78
CA GLN A 180 -6.91 -9.88 24.06
C GLN A 180 -7.78 -9.56 22.84
N LEU A 181 -7.19 -9.46 21.65
CA LEU A 181 -7.95 -9.24 20.40
C LEU A 181 -8.89 -10.41 20.10
N VAL A 182 -8.43 -11.66 20.25
CA VAL A 182 -9.28 -12.85 20.09
C VAL A 182 -10.42 -12.85 21.11
N GLN A 183 -10.14 -12.49 22.37
CA GLN A 183 -11.18 -12.37 23.39
C GLN A 183 -12.21 -11.30 23.01
N LEU A 184 -11.78 -10.14 22.54
CA LEU A 184 -12.66 -9.05 22.08
C LEU A 184 -13.55 -9.52 20.91
N ASN A 185 -13.00 -10.25 19.96
CA ASN A 185 -13.72 -10.84 18.83
C ASN A 185 -14.78 -11.87 19.26
N CYS A 186 -14.44 -12.70 20.22
CA CYS A 186 -15.30 -13.79 20.66
C CYS A 186 -16.39 -13.36 21.65
N GLU A 187 -16.04 -12.56 22.65
CA GLU A 187 -16.95 -12.14 23.71
C GLU A 187 -17.87 -11.00 23.26
N HIS A 188 -17.37 -10.10 22.41
CA HIS A 188 -18.09 -8.89 22.01
C HIS A 188 -18.43 -8.83 20.52
N GLN A 189 -18.21 -9.92 19.77
CA GLN A 189 -18.54 -10.01 18.34
C GLN A 189 -17.87 -8.91 17.49
N VAL A 190 -16.69 -8.45 17.90
CA VAL A 190 -15.90 -7.45 17.18
C VAL A 190 -15.21 -8.10 15.99
N SER A 191 -15.40 -7.60 14.78
CA SER A 191 -14.73 -8.17 13.60
C SER A 191 -13.24 -7.82 13.59
N LEU A 192 -12.36 -8.79 13.32
CA LEU A 192 -10.91 -8.54 13.26
C LEU A 192 -10.43 -8.55 11.81
N HIS A 193 -9.65 -7.54 11.44
CA HIS A 193 -9.10 -7.37 10.11
C HIS A 193 -7.61 -7.05 10.22
N ILE A 194 -6.76 -8.03 9.91
CA ILE A 194 -5.30 -7.92 10.04
C ILE A 194 -4.67 -7.99 8.65
N LEU A 195 -3.81 -7.04 8.31
CA LEU A 195 -2.99 -7.08 7.09
C LEU A 195 -1.55 -7.39 7.50
N THR A 196 -0.98 -8.49 6.99
CA THR A 196 0.33 -9.02 7.37
C THR A 196 1.27 -9.25 6.19
N ALA A 197 2.57 -8.95 6.32
CA ALA A 197 3.54 -9.19 5.24
C ALA A 197 3.86 -10.68 5.03
N GLN A 198 3.84 -11.47 6.10
CA GLN A 198 4.12 -12.89 6.07
C GLN A 198 2.99 -13.71 6.70
N ILE A 199 2.62 -14.79 6.01
CA ILE A 199 1.78 -15.88 6.53
C ILE A 199 2.66 -17.13 6.43
N SER A 200 3.67 -17.25 7.30
CA SER A 200 4.58 -18.39 7.29
C SER A 200 3.99 -19.63 8.00
N SER A 201 2.86 -19.50 8.69
CA SER A 201 2.12 -20.64 9.25
C SER A 201 0.61 -20.36 9.27
N SER A 202 -0.09 -20.72 8.20
CA SER A 202 -1.57 -20.72 8.18
C SER A 202 -2.16 -21.51 9.37
N ASN A 203 -1.44 -22.54 9.83
CA ASN A 203 -1.79 -23.38 10.97
C ASN A 203 -2.02 -22.64 12.30
N ALA A 204 -1.29 -21.56 12.60
CA ALA A 204 -1.43 -20.89 13.90
C ALA A 204 -2.77 -20.16 14.01
N LEU A 205 -3.16 -19.47 12.94
CA LEU A 205 -4.41 -18.73 12.89
C LEU A 205 -5.62 -19.65 12.68
N GLU A 206 -5.48 -20.67 11.81
CA GLU A 206 -6.49 -21.72 11.65
C GLU A 206 -6.74 -22.44 12.97
N SER A 207 -5.70 -22.75 13.74
CA SER A 207 -5.87 -23.39 15.06
C SER A 207 -6.60 -22.52 16.08
N LEU A 208 -6.49 -21.19 15.97
CA LEU A 208 -7.25 -20.25 16.79
C LEU A 208 -8.70 -20.17 16.30
N GLN A 209 -8.92 -20.08 14.99
CA GLN A 209 -10.27 -19.97 14.43
C GLN A 209 -11.09 -21.26 14.63
N ASP A 210 -10.46 -22.43 14.51
CA ASP A 210 -11.09 -23.73 14.74
C ASP A 210 -11.48 -23.96 16.21
N GLN A 211 -10.77 -23.34 17.15
CA GLN A 211 -11.11 -23.42 18.56
C GLN A 211 -12.39 -22.64 18.92
N TYR A 212 -12.78 -21.65 18.11
CA TYR A 212 -13.87 -20.73 18.48
C TYR A 212 -14.91 -20.51 17.37
N THR A 213 -15.77 -21.51 17.18
CA THR A 213 -16.92 -21.44 16.24
C THR A 213 -17.98 -20.37 16.56
N SER A 214 -17.88 -19.67 17.69
CA SER A 214 -18.85 -18.67 18.15
C SER A 214 -18.42 -17.21 17.94
N CYS A 215 -17.25 -16.95 17.36
CA CYS A 215 -16.72 -15.59 17.26
C CYS A 215 -17.12 -14.89 15.95
N ALA A 216 -17.00 -13.56 15.94
CA ALA A 216 -17.20 -12.76 14.75
C ALA A 216 -16.10 -13.03 13.70
N PRO A 217 -16.29 -12.63 12.42
CA PRO A 217 -15.32 -12.88 11.36
C PRO A 217 -13.91 -12.40 11.71
N PHE A 218 -12.94 -13.29 11.48
CA PHE A 218 -11.51 -13.01 11.54
C PHE A 218 -10.98 -13.02 10.12
N ILE A 219 -10.49 -11.86 9.64
CA ILE A 219 -10.05 -11.67 8.26
C ILE A 219 -8.57 -11.30 8.27
N VAL A 220 -7.74 -12.12 7.61
CA VAL A 220 -6.31 -11.84 7.45
C VAL A 220 -5.97 -11.69 5.98
N PHE A 221 -5.39 -10.56 5.64
CA PHE A 221 -4.88 -10.29 4.30
C PHE A 221 -3.37 -10.38 4.28
N ARG A 222 -2.85 -10.93 3.17
CA ARG A 222 -1.42 -10.94 2.90
C ARG A 222 -1.02 -9.67 2.16
N GLN A 223 0.01 -8.99 2.64
CA GLN A 223 0.65 -7.90 1.91
C GLN A 223 1.29 -8.44 0.64
N ASN A 224 1.19 -7.69 -0.46
CA ASN A 224 2.00 -7.94 -1.64
C ASN A 224 3.49 -7.68 -1.32
N LYS A 225 4.35 -8.67 -1.58
CA LYS A 225 5.80 -8.58 -1.33
C LYS A 225 6.45 -7.39 -2.06
N ALA A 226 5.91 -6.99 -3.22
CA ALA A 226 6.41 -5.85 -4.00
C ALA A 226 6.21 -4.50 -3.31
N VAL A 227 5.31 -4.40 -2.32
CA VAL A 227 5.05 -3.12 -1.63
C VAL A 227 6.29 -2.64 -0.88
N LYS A 228 7.12 -3.54 -0.35
CA LYS A 228 8.36 -3.17 0.34
C LYS A 228 9.40 -2.57 -0.60
N SER A 229 9.44 -3.01 -1.87
CA SER A 229 10.34 -2.45 -2.88
C SER A 229 9.81 -1.15 -3.49
N LEU A 230 8.48 -1.00 -3.61
CA LEU A 230 7.84 0.21 -4.17
C LEU A 230 7.93 1.43 -3.23
N PHE A 231 7.96 1.21 -1.93
CA PHE A 231 8.01 2.29 -0.92
C PHE A 231 9.24 2.13 -0.02
N PRO A 232 10.38 2.75 -0.42
CA PRO A 232 11.61 2.71 0.38
C PRO A 232 11.42 3.36 1.76
N ASN A 233 10.65 4.45 1.82
CA ASN A 233 10.29 5.12 3.06
C ASN A 233 9.31 4.27 3.89
N ARG A 234 9.60 4.10 5.18
CA ARG A 234 8.78 3.29 6.09
C ARG A 234 7.36 3.85 6.24
N ILE A 235 7.23 5.17 6.42
CA ILE A 235 5.94 5.83 6.64
C ILE A 235 5.08 5.77 5.38
N ASP A 236 5.65 6.01 4.20
CA ASP A 236 4.90 5.89 2.93
C ASP A 236 4.35 4.48 2.72
N ARG A 237 5.15 3.46 3.09
CA ARG A 237 4.71 2.07 3.04
C ARG A 237 3.53 1.83 3.99
N ILE A 238 3.62 2.27 5.24
CA ILE A 238 2.55 2.11 6.24
C ILE A 238 1.29 2.86 5.78
N ALA A 239 1.44 4.09 5.29
CA ALA A 239 0.36 4.91 4.77
C ALA A 239 -0.38 4.21 3.62
N TYR A 240 0.35 3.68 2.64
CA TYR A 240 -0.23 2.91 1.55
C TYR A 240 -0.99 1.67 2.06
N LEU A 241 -0.41 0.93 3.00
CA LEU A 241 -1.06 -0.26 3.58
C LEU A 241 -2.32 0.07 4.37
N ARG A 242 -2.34 1.19 5.10
CA ARG A 242 -3.54 1.68 5.79
C ARG A 242 -4.64 2.07 4.79
N ASP A 243 -4.29 2.70 3.67
CA ASP A 243 -5.26 3.01 2.61
C ASP A 243 -5.83 1.74 1.96
N VAL A 244 -4.99 0.74 1.66
CA VAL A 244 -5.44 -0.58 1.16
C VAL A 244 -6.35 -1.28 2.17
N GLN A 245 -5.95 -1.28 3.44
CA GLN A 245 -6.74 -1.87 4.52
C GLN A 245 -8.11 -1.19 4.65
N ARG A 246 -8.14 0.14 4.58
CA ARG A 246 -9.35 0.95 4.66
C ARG A 246 -10.29 0.71 3.48
N ASP A 247 -9.76 0.64 2.25
CA ASP A 247 -10.55 0.32 1.07
C ASP A 247 -11.16 -1.08 1.13
N SER A 248 -10.38 -2.08 1.57
CA SER A 248 -10.88 -3.44 1.81
C SER A 248 -12.03 -3.47 2.82
N LEU A 249 -11.86 -2.76 3.95
CA LEU A 249 -12.88 -2.64 4.98
C LEU A 249 -14.14 -1.93 4.45
N TYR A 250 -13.98 -0.85 3.68
CA TYR A 250 -15.10 -0.13 3.10
C TYR A 250 -15.93 -1.03 2.18
N ARG A 251 -15.28 -1.75 1.27
CA ARG A 251 -15.96 -2.72 0.38
C ARG A 251 -16.64 -3.83 1.17
N HIS A 252 -16.01 -4.32 2.24
CA HIS A 252 -16.66 -5.30 3.11
C HIS A 252 -17.97 -4.77 3.74
N PHE A 253 -18.00 -3.48 4.10
CA PHE A 253 -19.17 -2.84 4.70
C PHE A 253 -20.25 -2.47 3.70
N VAL A 254 -19.85 -1.94 2.54
CA VAL A 254 -20.76 -1.36 1.55
C VAL A 254 -21.21 -2.40 0.52
N ASP A 255 -20.28 -3.21 -0.01
CA ASP A 255 -20.59 -4.18 -1.07
C ASP A 255 -21.10 -5.52 -0.53
N GLY A 256 -20.75 -5.87 0.71
CA GLY A 256 -21.23 -7.08 1.39
C GLY A 256 -22.75 -7.09 1.60
N SER A 257 -23.41 -5.93 1.49
CA SER A 257 -24.88 -5.80 1.50
C SER A 257 -25.47 -6.19 0.14
N THR A 258 -25.34 -7.46 -0.22
CA THR A 258 -25.83 -8.05 -1.47
C THR A 258 -27.37 -8.03 -1.63
N ASN A 259 -28.12 -7.44 -0.70
CA ASN A 259 -29.58 -7.40 -0.69
C ASN A 259 -30.19 -6.04 -1.08
N GLY A 260 -29.52 -5.27 -1.95
CA GLY A 260 -30.17 -4.18 -2.71
C GLY A 260 -30.64 -2.93 -1.95
N ALA A 261 -30.37 -2.80 -0.64
CA ALA A 261 -30.82 -1.67 0.17
C ALA A 261 -29.75 -0.56 0.27
N LYS A 262 -29.56 0.22 -0.80
CA LYS A 262 -28.56 1.31 -0.86
C LYS A 262 -28.78 2.44 0.17
N ASP A 263 -29.99 2.63 0.71
CA ASP A 263 -30.27 3.67 1.72
C ASP A 263 -29.79 3.31 3.15
N THR A 264 -29.39 2.05 3.39
CA THR A 264 -28.97 1.61 4.74
C THR A 264 -27.48 1.75 5.01
N SER A 265 -26.66 2.01 3.98
CA SER A 265 -25.21 2.06 4.11
C SER A 265 -24.74 3.28 4.91
N SER A 266 -25.30 4.47 4.65
CA SER A 266 -24.94 5.70 5.39
C SER A 266 -25.26 5.57 6.88
N LEU A 267 -26.47 5.12 7.21
CA LEU A 267 -26.91 4.96 8.59
C LEU A 267 -26.07 3.90 9.34
N MET A 268 -25.60 2.86 8.65
CA MET A 268 -24.72 1.86 9.26
C MET A 268 -23.33 2.41 9.57
N LEU A 269 -22.77 3.29 8.73
CA LEU A 269 -21.46 3.89 8.98
C LEU A 269 -21.49 4.84 10.19
N ASP A 270 -22.60 5.56 10.40
CA ASP A 270 -22.74 6.52 11.51
C ASP A 270 -22.71 5.86 12.90
N HIS A 271 -23.12 4.59 12.98
CA HIS A 271 -23.18 3.80 14.22
C HIS A 271 -22.05 2.76 14.32
N SER A 272 -21.11 2.76 13.38
CA SER A 272 -19.96 1.86 13.41
C SER A 272 -18.76 2.55 14.08
N VAL A 273 -17.92 1.78 14.77
CA VAL A 273 -16.64 2.28 15.31
C VAL A 273 -15.51 1.36 14.84
N ILE A 274 -14.47 1.99 14.30
CA ILE A 274 -13.29 1.34 13.75
C ILE A 274 -12.11 1.57 14.69
N MET A 275 -11.54 0.49 15.21
CA MET A 275 -10.36 0.51 16.07
C MET A 275 -9.12 0.23 15.24
N VAL A 276 -8.30 1.23 15.02
CA VAL A 276 -7.00 1.10 14.35
C VAL A 276 -5.96 0.81 15.43
N VAL A 277 -5.19 -0.27 15.28
CA VAL A 277 -4.22 -0.71 16.29
C VAL A 277 -2.87 -1.05 15.68
N ASP A 278 -1.80 -0.76 16.42
CA ASP A 278 -0.44 -1.25 16.21
C ASP A 278 -0.30 -2.63 16.83
N LEU A 279 0.04 -3.62 16.02
CA LEU A 279 0.05 -5.01 16.46
C LEU A 279 1.34 -5.46 17.14
N ASP A 280 2.34 -4.58 17.23
CA ASP A 280 3.56 -4.75 18.03
C ASP A 280 3.44 -4.26 19.48
N LEU A 281 2.29 -3.66 19.85
CA LEU A 281 1.97 -3.34 21.25
C LEU A 281 2.02 -4.58 22.14
N LYS A 282 2.58 -4.44 23.35
CA LYS A 282 2.64 -5.48 24.39
C LYS A 282 1.36 -5.55 25.23
N GLY A 283 0.58 -4.48 25.24
CA GLY A 283 -0.74 -4.43 25.86
C GLY A 283 -1.62 -3.33 25.28
N ILE A 284 -2.92 -3.60 25.24
CA ILE A 284 -3.97 -2.66 24.84
C ILE A 284 -4.92 -2.40 26.04
N PRO A 285 -5.81 -1.39 26.00
CA PRO A 285 -6.80 -1.19 27.04
C PRO A 285 -7.67 -2.44 27.21
N THR A 286 -8.28 -2.60 28.37
CA THR A 286 -9.12 -3.78 28.62
C THR A 286 -10.31 -3.83 27.66
N ASN A 287 -10.81 -5.03 27.37
CA ASN A 287 -11.98 -5.20 26.49
C ASN A 287 -13.19 -4.39 26.99
N GLU A 288 -13.39 -4.30 28.31
CA GLU A 288 -14.50 -3.53 28.89
C GLU A 288 -14.33 -2.02 28.61
N GLU A 289 -13.14 -1.47 28.79
CA GLU A 289 -12.85 -0.07 28.47
C GLU A 289 -13.03 0.24 26.98
N LEU A 290 -12.53 -0.63 26.10
CA LEU A 290 -12.66 -0.49 24.64
C LEU A 290 -14.13 -0.51 24.20
N ILE A 291 -14.90 -1.49 24.68
CA ILE A 291 -16.32 -1.64 24.32
C ILE A 291 -17.15 -0.51 24.92
N GLN A 292 -16.84 -0.08 26.14
CA GLN A 292 -17.53 1.05 26.76
C GLN A 292 -17.33 2.33 25.94
N GLU A 293 -16.09 2.67 25.58
CA GLU A 293 -15.82 3.89 24.80
C GLU A 293 -16.37 3.78 23.37
N ALA A 294 -16.20 2.63 22.70
CA ALA A 294 -16.74 2.43 21.35
C ALA A 294 -18.28 2.49 21.34
N THR A 295 -18.96 1.94 22.36
CA THR A 295 -20.42 2.04 22.49
C THR A 295 -20.86 3.47 22.74
N LYS A 296 -20.09 4.23 23.54
CA LYS A 296 -20.35 5.64 23.80
C LYS A 296 -20.24 6.45 22.50
N MET A 297 -19.15 6.30 21.75
CA MET A 297 -18.97 6.92 20.43
C MET A 297 -20.09 6.58 19.44
N ALA A 298 -20.51 5.32 19.39
CA ALA A 298 -21.55 4.87 18.48
C ALA A 298 -22.95 5.43 18.80
N ARG A 299 -23.21 5.82 20.06
CA ARG A 299 -24.54 6.26 20.52
C ARG A 299 -24.65 7.76 20.71
N ASP A 300 -23.54 8.42 21.04
CA ASP A 300 -23.51 9.82 21.40
C ASP A 300 -22.82 10.62 20.27
N PRO A 301 -23.55 11.48 19.56
CA PRO A 301 -22.95 12.33 18.53
C PRO A 301 -22.07 13.43 19.11
N ASP A 302 -22.19 13.76 20.41
CA ASP A 302 -21.43 14.83 21.05
C ASP A 302 -20.03 14.37 21.52
N THR A 303 -19.68 13.08 21.39
CA THR A 303 -18.33 12.59 21.67
C THR A 303 -17.38 12.86 20.51
N ALA A 304 -16.07 12.83 20.79
CA ALA A 304 -15.05 12.86 19.76
C ALA A 304 -15.29 11.85 18.64
N ASP A 305 -15.06 12.29 17.40
CA ASP A 305 -15.10 11.47 16.20
C ASP A 305 -13.89 10.55 16.10
N VAL A 306 -12.79 10.97 16.72
CA VAL A 306 -11.52 10.24 16.79
C VAL A 306 -11.00 10.28 18.22
N ILE A 307 -10.80 9.10 18.83
CA ILE A 307 -10.25 8.95 20.18
C ILE A 307 -8.96 8.13 20.13
N CYS A 308 -7.83 8.75 20.43
CA CYS A 308 -6.56 8.05 20.57
C CYS A 308 -6.34 7.55 21.99
N ALA A 309 -5.74 6.37 22.12
CA ALA A 309 -5.17 5.90 23.37
C ALA A 309 -4.00 6.79 23.82
N SER A 310 -3.71 6.75 25.11
CA SER A 310 -2.49 7.29 25.69
C SER A 310 -1.43 6.20 25.75
N GLY A 311 -0.51 6.24 24.77
CA GLY A 311 0.54 5.25 24.65
C GLY A 311 1.59 5.38 25.74
N GLN A 312 1.96 4.28 26.37
CA GLN A 312 3.01 4.22 27.38
C GLN A 312 4.19 3.38 26.87
N MET A 313 5.34 4.03 26.78
CA MET A 313 6.65 3.41 26.64
C MET A 313 7.23 3.26 28.04
N MET A 314 7.76 2.08 28.38
CA MET A 314 8.27 1.82 29.73
C MET A 314 9.78 2.04 29.84
N ASN A 315 10.50 1.95 28.72
CA ASN A 315 11.94 2.18 28.72
C ASN A 315 12.43 2.96 27.48
N PRO A 316 12.69 4.28 27.60
CA PRO A 316 12.46 5.12 28.78
C PRO A 316 10.96 5.33 29.04
N ILE A 317 10.58 5.57 30.30
CA ILE A 317 9.18 5.84 30.69
C ILE A 317 8.69 7.09 29.94
N GLY A 318 7.59 6.98 29.19
CA GLY A 318 7.08 8.11 28.40
C GLY A 318 5.85 7.84 27.54
N TYR A 319 5.35 8.88 26.88
CA TYR A 319 4.32 8.79 25.85
C TYR A 319 4.85 8.13 24.58
N TYR A 320 4.25 7.02 24.17
CA TYR A 320 4.56 6.33 22.91
C TYR A 320 4.01 7.14 21.70
N ASP A 321 4.78 7.13 20.61
CA ASP A 321 4.48 7.83 19.34
C ASP A 321 4.12 9.34 19.48
N ILE A 322 4.93 10.05 20.27
CA ILE A 322 4.94 11.52 20.31
C ILE A 322 5.05 12.20 18.94
N PHE A 323 5.49 11.47 17.91
CA PHE A 323 5.67 11.95 16.55
C PHE A 323 4.34 12.06 15.79
N ALA A 324 3.30 11.36 16.22
CA ALA A 324 1.94 11.49 15.67
C ALA A 324 1.09 12.58 16.36
N THR A 325 1.58 13.17 17.45
CA THR A 325 0.78 14.00 18.36
C THR A 325 1.00 15.50 18.16
N ILE A 326 -0.08 16.21 17.85
CA ILE A 326 -0.14 17.66 17.66
C ILE A 326 -1.26 18.20 18.55
N LEU A 327 -0.93 18.93 19.60
CA LEU A 327 -1.93 19.53 20.50
C LEU A 327 -2.64 20.71 19.82
N ALA A 328 -3.86 21.01 20.25
CA ALA A 328 -4.55 22.22 19.85
C ALA A 328 -3.91 23.46 20.56
N PRO A 329 -3.72 24.61 19.88
CA PRO A 329 -4.12 24.86 18.50
C PRO A 329 -3.17 24.27 17.45
N GLN A 330 -1.84 24.21 17.64
CA GLN A 330 -0.89 23.61 16.67
C GLN A 330 0.46 23.18 17.32
N THR A 331 0.50 22.78 18.59
CA THR A 331 1.78 22.47 19.25
C THR A 331 2.24 21.05 18.93
N PHE A 332 3.29 20.91 18.13
CA PHE A 332 3.86 19.60 17.83
C PHE A 332 4.68 19.10 19.04
N THR A 333 4.30 17.99 19.66
CA THR A 333 4.96 17.55 20.91
C THR A 333 6.36 16.96 20.68
N TYR A 334 6.78 16.80 19.43
CA TYR A 334 8.04 16.16 19.07
C TYR A 334 9.27 17.06 19.32
N PRO A 335 10.39 16.52 19.84
CA PRO A 335 11.62 17.29 20.09
C PRO A 335 12.12 18.01 18.86
N ILE A 336 12.55 19.26 19.03
CA ILE A 336 13.03 20.12 17.94
C ILE A 336 14.16 19.45 17.14
N ALA A 337 15.09 18.76 17.81
CA ALA A 337 16.22 18.09 17.17
C ALA A 337 15.81 16.88 16.30
N GLY A 338 14.62 16.31 16.51
CA GLY A 338 14.08 15.22 15.69
C GLY A 338 13.27 15.72 14.50
N ARG A 339 12.84 16.99 14.48
CA ARG A 339 11.99 17.52 13.41
C ARG A 339 12.79 17.70 12.12
N LEU A 340 12.14 17.50 10.97
CA LEU A 340 12.69 17.86 9.67
C LEU A 340 12.97 19.37 9.58
N VAL A 341 12.07 20.17 10.17
CA VAL A 341 12.22 21.61 10.33
C VAL A 341 12.59 21.89 11.78
N GLU A 342 13.89 21.94 12.07
CA GLU A 342 14.48 22.08 13.42
C GLU A 342 14.28 23.49 14.04
N LYS A 343 13.04 23.97 14.08
CA LYS A 343 12.64 25.22 14.74
C LYS A 343 11.21 25.15 15.25
N PHE A 344 10.86 26.04 16.17
CA PHE A 344 9.48 26.25 16.58
C PHE A 344 8.65 26.80 15.41
N GLN A 345 7.44 26.30 15.28
CA GLN A 345 6.47 26.81 14.32
C GLN A 345 5.69 28.00 14.91
N PRO A 346 5.23 28.95 14.08
CA PRO A 346 4.39 30.03 14.57
C PRO A 346 3.13 29.52 15.28
N GLY A 347 2.92 29.94 16.52
CA GLY A 347 1.74 29.57 17.32
C GLY A 347 1.90 28.31 18.18
N GLU A 348 3.06 27.66 18.16
CA GLU A 348 3.35 26.59 19.12
C GLU A 348 3.50 27.11 20.55
N ASP A 349 2.94 26.39 21.51
CA ASP A 349 3.29 26.55 22.92
C ASP A 349 4.60 25.82 23.18
N THR A 350 5.70 26.59 23.23
CA THR A 350 7.04 26.04 23.41
C THR A 350 7.23 25.33 24.76
N SER A 351 6.34 25.55 25.74
CA SER A 351 6.40 24.88 27.04
C SER A 351 5.86 23.45 27.02
N LEU A 352 5.09 23.10 25.99
CA LEU A 352 4.52 21.77 25.77
C LEU A 352 5.26 20.99 24.65
N VAL A 353 6.31 21.58 24.08
CA VAL A 353 7.21 20.89 23.15
C VAL A 353 8.23 20.10 23.96
N ARG A 354 8.35 18.80 23.68
CA ARG A 354 9.31 17.94 24.39
C ARG A 354 10.73 18.47 24.23
N SER A 355 11.48 18.44 25.33
CA SER A 355 12.91 18.72 25.30
C SER A 355 13.67 17.70 24.46
N ASN A 356 14.78 18.15 23.87
CA ASN A 356 15.73 17.28 23.17
C ASN A 356 16.41 16.28 24.11
N ASP A 357 16.50 16.63 25.40
CA ASP A 357 16.97 15.73 26.46
C ASP A 357 15.79 14.95 27.04
N ILE A 358 15.94 13.62 27.17
CA ILE A 358 14.97 12.74 27.84
C ILE A 358 14.70 13.16 29.30
N TYR A 359 15.62 13.87 29.94
CA TYR A 359 15.49 14.44 31.29
C TYR A 359 15.34 15.97 31.31
N GLY A 360 15.02 16.57 30.16
CA GLY A 360 14.89 18.02 30.03
C GLY A 360 13.66 18.62 30.72
N SER A 361 13.39 19.91 30.46
CA SER A 361 12.36 20.69 31.16
C SER A 361 10.91 20.26 30.89
N PHE A 362 10.65 19.62 29.75
CA PHE A 362 9.36 19.01 29.42
C PHE A 362 9.64 17.64 28.81
N THR A 363 9.40 16.60 29.59
CA THR A 363 9.69 15.21 29.28
C THR A 363 8.47 14.50 28.70
N GLN A 364 8.65 13.24 28.29
CA GLN A 364 7.52 12.41 27.87
C GLN A 364 6.56 12.10 29.04
N LEU A 365 7.06 12.06 30.28
CA LEU A 365 6.24 11.87 31.47
C LEU A 365 5.41 13.12 31.75
N ASP A 366 5.98 14.32 31.58
CA ASP A 366 5.25 15.58 31.74
C ASP A 366 4.11 15.70 30.72
N LEU A 367 4.27 15.15 29.51
CA LEU A 367 3.20 15.08 28.51
C LEU A 367 2.06 14.14 28.93
N LEU A 368 2.38 12.99 29.53
CA LEU A 368 1.37 12.08 30.10
C LEU A 368 0.63 12.75 31.26
N ASP A 369 1.37 13.39 32.17
CA ASP A 369 0.80 14.13 33.30
C ASP A 369 -0.09 15.28 32.80
N TYR A 370 0.35 16.01 31.77
CA TYR A 370 -0.45 17.03 31.10
C TYR A 370 -1.77 16.46 30.60
N PHE A 371 -1.75 15.33 29.89
CA PHE A 371 -2.97 14.70 29.41
C PHE A 371 -3.91 14.30 30.56
N GLU A 372 -3.37 13.70 31.63
CA GLU A 372 -4.18 13.33 32.80
C GLU A 372 -4.81 14.57 33.47
N GLN A 373 -4.07 15.67 33.62
CA GLN A 373 -4.59 16.91 34.21
C GLN A 373 -5.65 17.59 33.33
N GLU A 374 -5.42 17.69 32.02
CA GLU A 374 -6.39 18.29 31.10
C GLU A 374 -7.67 17.45 31.02
N ALA A 375 -7.55 16.12 31.04
CA ALA A 375 -8.72 15.24 31.04
C ALA A 375 -9.58 15.40 32.30
N LEU A 376 -8.99 15.66 33.47
CA LEU A 376 -9.73 15.95 34.70
C LEU A 376 -10.59 17.23 34.60
N ASN A 377 -10.20 18.17 33.74
CA ASN A 377 -10.94 19.41 33.50
C ASN A 377 -11.98 19.29 32.38
N SER A 378 -11.95 18.20 31.60
CA SER A 378 -12.89 17.92 30.52
C SER A 378 -14.14 17.18 31.01
N VAL A 379 -15.28 17.41 30.37
CA VAL A 379 -16.57 16.79 30.76
C VAL A 379 -16.57 15.28 30.49
N ASP A 380 -15.94 14.86 29.41
CA ASP A 380 -15.96 13.48 28.93
C ASP A 380 -14.64 12.74 29.20
N GLY A 381 -13.69 13.38 29.89
CA GLY A 381 -12.38 12.85 30.23
C GLY A 381 -11.43 12.73 29.03
N THR A 382 -11.60 13.56 28.00
CA THR A 382 -10.76 13.60 26.80
C THR A 382 -9.97 14.91 26.72
N VAL A 383 -8.86 14.91 25.96
CA VAL A 383 -8.03 16.10 25.72
C VAL A 383 -8.05 16.42 24.23
N PRO A 384 -8.52 17.61 23.82
CA PRO A 384 -8.60 18.00 22.41
C PRO A 384 -7.20 18.10 21.79
N VAL A 385 -7.03 17.50 20.62
CA VAL A 385 -5.78 17.56 19.83
C VAL A 385 -6.09 17.75 18.34
N ARG A 386 -5.09 18.10 17.55
CA ARG A 386 -5.20 18.12 16.07
C ARG A 386 -4.83 16.81 15.41
N SER A 387 -3.93 16.06 16.03
CA SER A 387 -3.58 14.70 15.65
C SER A 387 -3.03 13.98 16.87
N CYS A 388 -3.21 12.68 16.90
CA CYS A 388 -2.60 11.79 17.88
C CYS A 388 -2.51 10.38 17.27
N PHE A 389 -1.61 9.58 17.82
CA PHE A 389 -1.69 8.13 17.71
C PHE A 389 -0.94 7.57 18.92
N GLY A 390 -1.62 6.81 19.76
CA GLY A 390 -1.00 6.15 20.92
C GLY A 390 -0.81 4.66 20.66
N GLY A 391 -0.62 4.23 19.41
CA GLY A 391 -0.66 2.82 19.01
C GLY A 391 -2.08 2.22 18.93
N LEU A 392 -3.10 2.91 19.43
CA LEU A 392 -4.50 2.55 19.22
C LEU A 392 -5.34 3.82 19.04
N THR A 393 -6.29 3.79 18.10
CA THR A 393 -7.23 4.88 17.86
C THR A 393 -8.60 4.34 17.47
N LEU A 394 -9.65 4.90 18.07
CA LEU A 394 -11.04 4.63 17.74
C LEU A 394 -11.53 5.73 16.80
N TYR A 395 -12.17 5.36 15.70
CA TYR A 395 -12.79 6.28 14.75
C TYR A 395 -14.28 5.98 14.63
N ARG A 396 -15.12 7.01 14.54
CA ARG A 396 -16.48 6.83 14.01
C ARG A 396 -16.38 6.35 12.56
N GLY A 397 -17.23 5.40 12.16
CA GLY A 397 -17.17 4.78 10.83
C GLY A 397 -17.32 5.79 9.70
N SER A 398 -18.26 6.72 9.83
CA SER A 398 -18.46 7.82 8.87
C SER A 398 -17.23 8.73 8.74
N THR A 399 -16.48 8.94 9.83
CA THR A 399 -15.23 9.70 9.83
C THR A 399 -14.07 8.91 9.22
N PHE A 400 -13.89 7.64 9.61
CA PHE A 400 -12.82 6.79 9.09
C PHE A 400 -12.93 6.60 7.58
N PHE A 401 -14.15 6.40 7.05
CA PHE A 401 -14.36 6.10 5.64
C PHE A 401 -14.58 7.33 4.74
N GLN A 402 -14.16 8.54 5.15
CA GLN A 402 -14.20 9.71 4.28
C GLN A 402 -13.37 9.48 3.00
N PRO A 403 -13.98 9.38 1.81
CA PRO A 403 -13.31 8.90 0.60
C PRO A 403 -12.20 9.84 0.10
N GLN A 404 -12.32 11.13 0.41
CA GLN A 404 -11.36 12.16 0.05
C GLN A 404 -10.09 12.15 0.90
N CYS A 405 -10.11 11.48 2.05
CA CYS A 405 -8.97 11.43 2.96
C CYS A 405 -8.19 10.14 2.84
N LYS A 406 -6.88 10.26 2.65
CA LYS A 406 -5.94 9.15 2.48
C LYS A 406 -4.75 9.34 3.41
N TYR A 407 -4.26 8.23 3.94
CA TYR A 407 -3.00 8.21 4.70
C TYR A 407 -1.82 8.56 3.78
N SER A 408 -1.87 8.17 2.51
CA SER A 408 -0.82 8.40 1.49
C SER A 408 -0.93 9.74 0.74
N ALA A 409 -1.76 10.68 1.19
CA ALA A 409 -1.94 11.98 0.52
C ALA A 409 -0.62 12.79 0.43
N ASP A 410 -0.55 13.77 -0.48
CA ASP A 410 0.62 14.66 -0.59
C ASP A 410 0.80 15.46 0.70
N VAL A 411 2.02 15.41 1.26
CA VAL A 411 2.38 15.97 2.57
C VAL A 411 3.20 17.24 2.48
N LYS A 412 3.41 17.84 1.30
CA LYS A 412 4.25 19.05 1.19
C LYS A 412 3.84 20.16 2.17
N SER A 413 2.54 20.34 2.40
CA SER A 413 2.04 21.34 3.37
C SER A 413 2.27 20.96 4.84
N LEU A 414 2.61 19.70 5.14
CA LEU A 414 2.78 19.13 6.48
C LEU A 414 4.25 18.86 6.82
N ALA A 415 5.20 19.36 6.01
CA ALA A 415 6.63 19.24 6.29
C ALA A 415 7.04 19.82 7.66
N ALA A 416 6.26 20.75 8.22
CA ALA A 416 6.44 21.29 9.56
C ALA A 416 6.26 20.24 10.68
N PHE A 417 5.53 19.15 10.40
CA PHE A 417 5.24 18.05 11.32
C PHE A 417 5.97 16.76 10.92
N ALA A 418 6.97 16.85 10.04
CA ALA A 418 7.78 15.71 9.63
C ALA A 418 8.94 15.47 10.59
N ASN A 419 9.32 14.20 10.78
CA ASN A 419 10.56 13.85 11.45
C ASN A 419 11.71 13.85 10.44
N LYS A 420 12.93 13.99 10.94
CA LYS A 420 14.15 14.08 10.15
C LYS A 420 14.54 12.76 9.50
N ASP A 421 14.30 11.64 10.17
CA ASP A 421 14.75 10.31 9.73
C ASP A 421 13.94 9.81 8.52
N ASP A 422 12.63 10.06 8.52
CA ASP A 422 11.73 9.69 7.44
C ASP A 422 11.50 10.84 6.44
N ALA A 423 11.87 12.08 6.79
CA ALA A 423 11.54 13.29 6.04
C ALA A 423 10.04 13.43 5.67
N ARG A 424 9.16 12.77 6.44
CA ARG A 424 7.70 12.77 6.27
C ARG A 424 7.01 12.85 7.63
N PRO A 425 5.80 13.42 7.71
CA PRO A 425 4.94 13.34 8.89
C PRO A 425 4.40 11.91 9.07
N CYS A 426 4.04 11.52 10.31
CA CYS A 426 3.34 10.26 10.58
C CYS A 426 2.06 10.19 9.72
N GLU A 427 1.72 9.01 9.22
CA GLU A 427 0.55 8.83 8.37
C GLU A 427 -0.76 9.26 9.06
N HIS A 428 -0.82 9.16 10.40
CA HIS A 428 -1.94 9.64 11.20
C HIS A 428 -2.07 11.17 11.18
N VAL A 429 -0.95 11.91 11.18
CA VAL A 429 -0.96 13.37 11.03
C VAL A 429 -1.52 13.76 9.67
N VAL A 430 -1.16 13.03 8.61
CA VAL A 430 -1.67 13.26 7.24
C VAL A 430 -3.18 13.03 7.18
N PHE A 431 -3.62 11.89 7.72
CA PHE A 431 -5.03 11.52 7.70
C PHE A 431 -5.88 12.49 8.52
N HIS A 432 -5.48 12.81 9.75
CA HIS A 432 -6.20 13.74 10.63
C HIS A 432 -6.25 15.18 10.09
N ASP A 433 -5.15 15.68 9.50
CA ASP A 433 -5.17 17.00 8.86
C ASP A 433 -6.13 17.02 7.67
N CYS A 434 -6.22 15.94 6.90
CA CYS A 434 -7.23 15.83 5.85
C CYS A 434 -8.66 15.86 6.41
N LEU A 435 -8.94 15.10 7.47
CA LEU A 435 -10.26 15.09 8.11
C LEU A 435 -10.66 16.49 8.55
N LEU A 436 -9.78 17.18 9.29
CA LEU A 436 -10.01 18.55 9.77
C LEU A 436 -10.20 19.56 8.61
N LYS A 437 -9.49 19.39 7.49
CA LYS A 437 -9.65 20.26 6.31
C LYS A 437 -10.98 20.06 5.59
N ASN A 438 -11.48 18.82 5.57
CA ASN A 438 -12.74 18.49 4.91
C ASN A 438 -13.95 18.74 5.80
N ASP A 439 -13.77 18.61 7.10
CA ASP A 439 -14.80 18.90 8.10
C ASP A 439 -14.17 19.54 9.34
N LEU A 440 -14.31 20.86 9.44
CA LEU A 440 -13.82 21.65 10.57
C LEU A 440 -14.52 21.30 11.89
N SER A 441 -15.63 20.56 11.87
CA SER A 441 -16.33 20.10 13.06
C SER A 441 -15.79 18.77 13.61
N THR A 442 -14.92 18.07 12.85
CA THR A 442 -14.31 16.81 13.31
C THR A 442 -13.58 17.02 14.63
N TYR A 443 -14.00 16.31 15.67
CA TYR A 443 -13.41 16.39 17.01
C TYR A 443 -12.43 15.23 17.24
N ILE A 444 -11.14 15.55 17.38
CA ILE A 444 -10.06 14.60 17.63
C ILE A 444 -9.54 14.79 19.06
N ALA A 445 -9.43 13.71 19.82
CA ALA A 445 -9.03 13.78 21.21
C ALA A 445 -8.16 12.59 21.68
N VAL A 446 -7.36 12.82 22.71
CA VAL A 446 -6.66 11.76 23.46
C VAL A 446 -7.51 11.39 24.68
N LYS A 447 -7.64 10.11 24.98
CA LYS A 447 -8.34 9.58 26.17
C LYS A 447 -7.34 8.95 27.13
N PRO A 448 -6.88 9.64 28.20
CA PRO A 448 -5.77 9.16 29.03
C PRO A 448 -6.05 7.88 29.79
N SER A 449 -7.33 7.53 30.00
CA SER A 449 -7.73 6.26 30.60
C SER A 449 -7.55 5.06 29.66
N LEU A 450 -7.54 5.26 28.35
CA LEU A 450 -7.24 4.19 27.39
C LEU A 450 -5.72 4.07 27.25
N LYS A 451 -5.11 3.18 28.03
CA LYS A 451 -3.65 3.00 28.06
C LYS A 451 -3.22 1.84 27.17
N THR A 452 -2.25 2.10 26.29
CA THR A 452 -1.54 1.06 25.52
C THR A 452 -0.09 0.97 26.02
N TYR A 453 0.55 -0.17 25.81
CA TYR A 453 1.90 -0.43 26.27
C TYR A 453 2.76 -0.91 25.10
N TRP A 454 3.81 -0.17 24.77
CA TRP A 454 4.74 -0.52 23.69
C TRP A 454 5.82 -1.50 24.15
N ASP A 455 6.31 -1.36 25.39
CA ASP A 455 7.31 -2.25 25.99
C ASP A 455 6.67 -3.17 27.04
N GLU A 456 7.42 -4.21 27.45
CA GLU A 456 6.99 -5.08 28.54
C GLU A 456 6.75 -4.24 29.81
N ALA A 457 5.48 -4.08 30.17
CA ALA A 457 5.12 -3.48 31.45
C ALA A 457 5.80 -4.31 32.55
N LEU A 458 6.60 -3.65 33.40
CA LEU A 458 7.07 -4.28 34.63
C LEU A 458 5.83 -4.83 35.33
N PRO A 459 5.77 -6.14 35.65
CA PRO A 459 4.58 -6.73 36.24
C PRO A 459 4.22 -5.90 37.46
N PRO A 460 2.94 -5.50 37.61
CA PRO A 460 2.52 -4.81 38.82
C PRO A 460 2.96 -5.68 39.98
N LYS A 461 3.78 -5.15 40.90
CA LYS A 461 4.24 -5.88 42.08
C LYS A 461 3.01 -6.23 42.93
N SER A 462 2.35 -7.33 42.59
CA SER A 462 1.18 -7.87 43.25
C SER A 462 1.64 -8.52 44.54
N GLY A 463 1.80 -7.72 45.58
CA GLY A 463 2.22 -8.22 46.88
C GLY A 463 2.57 -7.11 47.84
N LEU A 464 1.63 -6.19 48.10
CA LEU A 464 1.54 -5.40 49.34
C LEU A 464 0.22 -4.61 49.30
N ILE A 465 -0.82 -5.15 49.94
CA ILE A 465 -1.64 -4.52 51.01
C ILE A 465 -2.91 -5.37 51.26
N SER A 466 -2.94 -6.02 52.43
CA SER A 466 -4.08 -5.97 53.36
C SER A 466 -3.42 -5.76 54.73
N ASN A 467 -3.78 -4.82 55.61
CA ASN A 467 -5.00 -4.10 55.91
C ASN A 467 -4.62 -2.69 56.41
N SER A 468 -5.46 -1.68 56.15
CA SER A 468 -6.13 -0.89 57.19
C SER A 468 -6.65 0.43 56.61
N GLN A 469 -7.84 0.79 57.07
CA GLN A 469 -8.56 2.02 56.77
C GLN A 469 -7.81 3.24 57.35
N GLN A 470 -7.48 4.25 56.53
CA GLN A 470 -7.58 5.70 56.81
C GLN A 470 -7.02 6.55 55.63
N PRO A 471 -7.36 7.86 55.54
CA PRO A 471 -7.63 8.53 54.27
C PRO A 471 -6.39 8.93 53.46
N LEU A 472 -6.57 8.93 52.14
CA LEU A 472 -5.64 9.32 51.09
C LEU A 472 -5.00 10.70 51.37
N ASN A 473 -3.74 10.65 51.80
CA ASN A 473 -2.76 11.73 51.69
C ASN A 473 -1.41 11.12 51.31
N ASN A 474 -1.34 10.49 50.13
CA ASN A 474 -0.08 10.12 49.50
C ASN A 474 0.14 11.00 48.27
N ARG A 475 0.71 12.18 48.51
CA ARG A 475 1.67 12.75 47.56
C ARG A 475 2.80 11.72 47.42
N LEU A 476 3.08 11.30 46.20
CA LEU A 476 4.36 10.66 45.87
C LEU A 476 5.46 11.67 46.24
N VAL A 477 6.13 11.46 47.37
CA VAL A 477 7.39 12.17 47.64
C VAL A 477 8.45 11.45 46.81
N THR A 478 8.66 11.93 45.59
CA THR A 478 9.83 11.57 44.81
C THR A 478 11.06 12.08 45.56
N TYR A 479 11.98 11.18 45.91
CA TYR A 479 13.28 11.57 46.46
C TYR A 479 14.00 12.45 45.44
N ARG A 480 14.15 13.74 45.76
CA ARG A 480 14.95 14.68 44.99
C ARG A 480 16.42 14.36 45.27
N LYS A 481 17.09 13.62 44.37
CA LYS A 481 18.55 13.51 44.40
C LYS A 481 19.12 14.90 44.12
N ARG A 482 19.84 15.48 45.09
CA ARG A 482 20.59 16.72 44.86
C ARG A 482 21.81 16.38 43.98
N PRO A 483 22.21 17.27 43.06
CA PRO A 483 23.49 17.13 42.38
C PRO A 483 24.59 17.23 43.45
N ASN A 484 25.52 16.25 43.45
CA ASN A 484 26.80 16.17 44.20
C ASN A 484 27.06 14.90 45.03
N GLU A 485 26.30 13.81 44.88
CA GLU A 485 26.70 12.52 45.48
C GLU A 485 26.66 11.38 44.44
N GLY A 486 27.87 10.94 44.08
CA GLY A 486 28.12 9.81 43.18
C GLY A 486 27.72 8.47 43.79
N THR A 487 27.36 7.52 42.95
CA THR A 487 26.91 6.19 43.37
C THR A 487 28.14 5.33 43.72
N GLN A 488 28.23 4.87 44.97
CA GLN A 488 29.27 3.96 45.44
C GLN A 488 28.81 2.51 45.28
N ILE A 489 29.58 1.69 44.58
CA ILE A 489 29.46 0.23 44.63
C ILE A 489 30.74 -0.28 45.28
N VAL A 490 30.59 -0.99 46.40
CA VAL A 490 31.71 -1.57 47.14
C VAL A 490 31.68 -3.08 46.95
N ASP A 491 32.73 -3.61 46.33
CA ASP A 491 33.15 -5.01 46.47
C ASP A 491 34.65 -5.04 46.77
N GLY A 492 35.07 -5.97 47.60
CA GLY A 492 36.12 -5.84 48.63
C GLY A 492 37.55 -5.43 48.24
N ASP A 493 37.92 -5.27 46.96
CA ASP A 493 39.33 -5.07 46.58
C ASP A 493 39.61 -3.87 45.63
N PHE A 494 38.61 -3.10 45.20
CA PHE A 494 38.84 -1.83 44.50
C PHE A 494 37.65 -0.87 44.59
N SER A 495 37.89 0.41 44.31
CA SER A 495 36.83 1.42 44.16
C SER A 495 36.88 2.02 42.75
N LEU A 496 35.71 2.04 42.08
CA LEU A 496 35.49 2.66 40.80
C LEU A 496 34.78 4.01 41.00
N PHE A 497 35.35 5.07 40.44
CA PHE A 497 34.75 6.39 40.40
C PHE A 497 34.42 6.75 38.95
N ILE A 498 33.21 7.25 38.72
CA ILE A 498 32.88 7.94 37.48
C ILE A 498 32.66 9.40 37.86
N ASN A 499 33.52 10.28 37.36
CA ASN A 499 33.38 11.70 37.64
C ASN A 499 32.40 12.36 36.65
N GLU A 500 32.10 13.63 36.91
CA GLU A 500 31.18 14.46 36.13
C GLU A 500 31.56 14.68 34.66
N PHE A 501 32.72 14.16 34.23
CA PHE A 501 33.20 14.19 32.84
C PHE A 501 33.20 12.81 32.16
N GLY A 502 32.58 11.79 32.76
CA GLY A 502 32.49 10.44 32.18
C GLY A 502 33.80 9.64 32.21
N SER A 503 34.80 10.10 32.97
CA SER A 503 36.07 9.37 33.14
C SER A 503 35.94 8.33 34.26
N VAL A 504 36.38 7.10 33.98
CA VAL A 504 36.44 6.00 34.95
C VAL A 504 37.80 6.03 35.65
N ILE A 505 37.81 6.20 36.97
CA ILE A 505 39.03 6.16 37.81
C ILE A 505 38.94 4.93 38.71
N VAL A 506 39.94 4.05 38.61
CA VAL A 506 40.10 2.90 39.50
C VAL A 506 41.12 3.27 40.58
N SER A 507 40.71 3.30 41.84
CA SER A 507 41.66 3.44 42.95
C SER A 507 41.87 2.10 43.65
N LYS A 508 43.13 1.71 43.81
CA LYS A 508 43.55 0.50 44.52
C LYS A 508 43.40 0.70 46.03
N SER A 509 42.69 -0.22 46.70
CA SER A 509 42.85 -0.40 48.15
C SER A 509 44.21 -1.04 48.39
N THR A 510 45.09 -0.37 49.11
CA THR A 510 46.43 -0.87 49.42
C THR A 510 46.33 -2.12 50.29
N LEU A 511 46.67 -3.30 49.76
CA LEU A 511 47.37 -4.38 50.47
C LEU A 511 47.94 -5.43 49.49
N ASN A 512 49.27 -5.45 49.41
CA ASN A 512 50.19 -6.45 48.85
C ASN A 512 50.09 -6.86 47.36
N GLY A 513 51.28 -6.89 46.74
CA GLY A 513 51.46 -6.97 45.30
C GLY A 513 51.37 -8.38 44.72
N THR A 514 50.42 -8.55 43.82
CA THR A 514 50.48 -9.35 42.59
C THR A 514 49.68 -8.61 41.51
N SER A 515 50.07 -8.77 40.25
CA SER A 515 49.41 -8.12 39.09
C SER A 515 47.96 -8.62 38.96
N PRO A 516 46.96 -7.77 38.65
CA PRO A 516 45.59 -8.23 38.51
C PRO A 516 45.37 -8.88 37.13
N ASP A 517 44.95 -10.14 37.12
CA ASP A 517 44.32 -10.74 35.94
C ASP A 517 42.87 -10.24 35.86
N ILE A 518 42.49 -9.63 34.74
CA ILE A 518 41.10 -9.27 34.48
C ILE A 518 40.44 -10.52 33.87
N LEU A 519 39.65 -11.24 34.67
CA LEU A 519 38.89 -12.39 34.18
C LEU A 519 37.56 -11.92 33.61
N TRP A 520 37.37 -12.05 32.30
CA TRP A 520 36.08 -11.81 31.64
C TRP A 520 35.35 -13.14 31.51
N ARG A 521 34.19 -13.29 32.15
CA ARG A 521 33.34 -14.48 32.05
C ARG A 521 32.08 -14.12 31.28
N VAL A 522 31.91 -14.72 30.11
CA VAL A 522 30.65 -14.63 29.36
C VAL A 522 29.74 -15.73 29.90
N ASP A 523 28.66 -15.33 30.58
CA ASP A 523 27.62 -16.26 31.03
C ASP A 523 26.75 -16.62 29.82
N PRO A 524 26.50 -17.91 29.51
CA PRO A 524 25.72 -18.29 28.35
C PRO A 524 24.23 -18.24 28.68
N ASP A 525 23.64 -17.04 28.72
CA ASP A 525 22.18 -16.87 28.61
C ASP A 525 21.85 -16.36 27.19
N PRO A 526 21.30 -17.19 26.30
CA PRO A 526 21.20 -16.89 24.87
C PRO A 526 19.98 -16.03 24.51
N LYS A 527 19.49 -15.15 25.39
CA LYS A 527 18.24 -14.39 25.14
C LYS A 527 18.29 -12.89 25.32
N LEU A 528 19.47 -12.33 25.59
CA LEU A 528 19.71 -10.89 25.47
C LEU A 528 20.86 -10.75 24.47
N PHE A 529 20.88 -9.67 23.68
CA PHE A 529 21.86 -9.35 22.62
C PHE A 529 21.50 -9.84 21.21
N HIS A 530 20.73 -9.03 20.49
CA HIS A 530 20.89 -8.84 19.05
C HIS A 530 21.00 -7.34 18.75
N GLU A 531 22.13 -7.00 18.09
CA GLU A 531 22.38 -5.85 17.17
C GLU A 531 22.33 -4.44 17.83
N ASP A 532 23.39 -3.62 17.91
CA ASP A 532 24.47 -3.25 16.98
C ASP A 532 25.74 -2.87 17.77
N TRP A 533 26.95 -3.14 17.24
CA TRP A 533 28.21 -2.73 17.90
C TRP A 533 28.67 -1.33 17.44
N ASP A 534 29.08 -0.50 18.40
CA ASP A 534 29.80 0.76 18.17
C ASP A 534 31.31 0.55 18.06
N ILE A 535 31.98 1.31 17.18
CA ILE A 535 33.45 1.35 17.14
C ILE A 535 33.93 2.31 18.21
N MET A 536 34.72 1.81 19.16
CA MET A 536 35.33 2.60 20.24
C MET A 536 36.83 2.77 20.01
N PHE A 537 37.30 4.02 20.05
CA PHE A 537 38.72 4.36 19.97
C PHE A 537 39.25 4.63 21.36
N PHE A 538 40.28 3.89 21.77
CA PHE A 538 40.93 4.04 23.06
C PHE A 538 42.36 4.55 22.88
N HIS A 539 42.75 5.49 23.73
CA HIS A 539 44.09 6.01 23.84
C HIS A 539 44.70 5.53 25.15
N LEU A 540 45.77 4.73 25.08
CA LEU A 540 46.57 4.36 26.24
C LEU A 540 47.58 5.48 26.52
N LYS A 541 47.41 6.17 27.63
CA LYS A 541 48.36 7.21 28.06
C LYS A 541 49.64 6.58 28.61
N PRO A 542 50.77 7.33 28.62
CA PRO A 542 52.06 6.85 29.13
C PRO A 542 52.06 6.40 30.60
N ASP A 543 51.05 6.80 31.38
CA ASP A 543 50.84 6.39 32.76
C ASP A 543 50.00 5.10 32.90
N GLY A 544 49.71 4.42 31.79
CA GLY A 544 48.94 3.17 31.74
C GLY A 544 47.42 3.38 31.77
N LEU A 545 46.94 4.63 31.73
CA LEU A 545 45.52 4.94 31.75
C LEU A 545 44.92 4.82 30.34
N LEU A 546 43.96 3.89 30.17
CA LEU A 546 43.20 3.75 28.93
C LEU A 546 42.02 4.74 28.93
N VAL A 547 41.97 5.66 27.97
CA VAL A 547 40.94 6.70 27.87
C VAL A 547 40.16 6.52 26.56
N LEU A 548 38.83 6.46 26.65
CA LEU A 548 37.95 6.43 25.48
C LEU A 548 37.95 7.82 24.84
N GLU A 549 38.39 7.89 23.58
CA GLU A 549 38.56 9.16 22.87
C GLU A 549 37.41 9.43 21.90
N GLN A 550 36.86 8.39 21.25
CA GLN A 550 35.78 8.55 20.27
C GLN A 550 34.91 7.29 20.15
N GLN A 551 33.62 7.49 19.91
CA GLN A 551 32.65 6.45 19.54
C GLN A 551 32.05 6.80 18.18
N VAL A 552 32.08 5.85 17.22
CA VAL A 552 31.58 6.09 15.85
C VAL A 552 30.57 5.01 15.48
N LYS A 553 29.41 5.47 14.99
CA LYS A 553 28.34 4.62 14.46
C LYS A 553 28.68 4.18 13.03
N LYS A 554 28.49 2.89 12.73
CA LYS A 554 28.86 2.24 11.47
C LYS A 554 28.35 3.01 10.24
N LEU A 555 29.25 3.62 9.47
CA LEU A 555 28.96 4.13 8.12
C LEU A 555 29.12 2.99 7.11
N ARG A 556 28.21 2.93 6.12
CA ARG A 556 28.27 1.99 4.99
C ARG A 556 29.58 2.19 4.21
N SER A 557 30.08 1.07 3.69
CA SER A 557 31.26 0.89 2.84
C SER A 557 31.43 2.05 1.84
N ASP A 558 32.62 2.62 1.63
CA ASP A 558 33.63 2.09 0.71
C ASP A 558 34.98 2.84 0.84
N VAL A 559 35.73 2.64 1.93
CA VAL A 559 37.16 3.01 1.99
C VAL A 559 37.87 2.00 2.88
N ASN A 560 38.98 1.41 2.44
CA ASN A 560 39.84 0.54 3.23
C ASN A 560 40.98 1.40 3.83
N PRO A 561 40.95 1.82 5.10
CA PRO A 561 42.03 2.59 5.68
C PRO A 561 43.11 1.64 6.22
N ARG A 562 44.39 2.05 6.07
CA ARG A 562 45.56 1.34 6.60
C ARG A 562 45.43 1.13 8.13
N LEU A 563 45.99 0.03 8.64
CA LEU A 563 45.80 -0.47 10.01
C LEU A 563 46.38 0.40 11.14
N CYS A 564 47.33 1.29 10.85
CA CYS A 564 47.72 2.38 11.75
C CYS A 564 47.97 3.65 10.92
N HIS A 565 47.54 4.81 11.42
CA HIS A 565 47.80 6.11 10.80
C HIS A 565 48.68 6.95 11.74
N VAL A 566 49.65 7.65 11.18
CA VAL A 566 50.43 8.66 11.91
C VAL A 566 49.57 9.91 11.99
N ILE A 567 49.21 10.31 13.22
CA ILE A 567 48.30 11.45 13.44
C ILE A 567 49.10 12.77 13.53
N ASP A 568 50.39 12.71 13.89
CA ASP A 568 51.27 13.88 13.97
C ASP A 568 52.76 13.47 13.83
N GLU A 569 53.40 13.81 12.70
CA GLU A 569 54.80 13.44 12.39
C GLU A 569 55.84 14.06 13.35
N TYR A 570 55.48 15.07 14.13
CA TYR A 570 56.41 15.75 15.03
C TYR A 570 56.46 15.19 16.46
N LYS A 571 55.59 14.23 16.82
CA LYS A 571 55.50 13.69 18.19
C LYS A 571 55.60 12.17 18.33
N GLY A 572 55.76 11.43 17.24
CA GLY A 572 55.98 9.98 17.28
C GLY A 572 54.82 9.18 17.89
N GLN A 573 53.58 9.65 17.77
CA GLN A 573 52.40 8.96 18.30
C GLN A 573 51.71 8.12 17.22
N HIS A 574 51.45 6.85 17.54
CA HIS A 574 50.77 5.88 16.69
C HIS A 574 49.41 5.51 17.31
N ALA A 575 48.35 5.47 16.50
CA ALA A 575 47.08 4.86 16.88
C ALA A 575 46.86 3.62 16.01
N CYS A 576 46.57 2.48 16.65
CA CYS A 576 46.41 1.19 15.96
C CYS A 576 45.02 0.59 16.22
N ARG A 577 44.50 -0.05 15.18
CA ARG A 577 43.19 -0.73 15.16
C ARG A 577 43.31 -2.14 15.71
N ILE A 578 42.46 -2.53 16.65
CA ILE A 578 42.31 -3.93 17.09
C ILE A 578 40.93 -4.42 16.69
N GLN A 579 40.86 -5.51 15.93
CA GLN A 579 39.61 -6.13 15.52
C GLN A 579 39.69 -7.63 15.78
N LEU A 580 38.85 -8.14 16.67
CA LEU A 580 38.77 -9.57 16.98
C LEU A 580 37.57 -10.17 16.26
N TRP A 581 37.81 -11.22 15.47
CA TRP A 581 36.76 -12.00 14.82
C TRP A 581 36.77 -13.42 15.38
N SER A 582 35.59 -13.94 15.69
CA SER A 582 35.36 -15.38 15.84
C SER A 582 34.61 -15.83 14.59
N SER A 583 35.23 -16.69 13.77
CA SER A 583 34.53 -17.31 12.65
C SER A 583 33.77 -18.52 13.16
N GLU A 584 32.49 -18.63 12.80
CA GLU A 584 31.68 -19.82 13.04
C GLU A 584 32.37 -21.07 12.47
N VAL A 585 32.92 -21.89 13.35
CA VAL A 585 33.20 -23.30 13.07
C VAL A 585 32.29 -24.09 13.99
N SER A 586 31.34 -24.79 13.40
CA SER A 586 30.50 -25.77 14.07
C SER A 586 31.38 -26.90 14.62
N GLY A 587 31.74 -26.80 15.91
CA GLY A 587 32.46 -27.83 16.65
C GLY A 587 32.85 -27.30 18.02
N HIS A 588 32.22 -27.81 19.09
CA HIS A 588 32.49 -27.42 20.47
C HIS A 588 33.96 -27.68 20.86
N ALA A 589 34.77 -26.63 20.84
CA ALA A 589 35.93 -26.44 21.70
C ALA A 589 35.94 -24.96 22.12
N SER A 590 35.66 -24.69 23.39
CA SER A 590 35.79 -23.34 23.96
C SER A 590 37.28 -23.05 24.14
N ASN A 591 37.89 -22.35 23.19
CA ASN A 591 39.22 -21.79 23.41
C ASN A 591 39.03 -20.49 24.19
N GLU A 592 39.57 -20.44 25.40
CA GLU A 592 39.65 -19.23 26.21
C GLU A 592 41.00 -18.53 25.91
N TYR A 593 41.01 -17.20 25.82
CA TYR A 593 42.21 -16.40 25.56
C TYR A 593 42.42 -15.40 26.70
N SER A 594 43.67 -15.16 27.09
CA SER A 594 44.03 -14.15 28.09
C SER A 594 44.73 -12.98 27.44
N LEU A 595 44.37 -11.78 27.87
CA LEU A 595 45.04 -10.54 27.52
C LEU A 595 45.81 -10.08 28.75
N SER A 596 47.13 -10.04 28.66
CA SER A 596 47.99 -9.63 29.76
C SER A 596 48.89 -8.47 29.35
N LEU A 597 48.89 -7.40 30.15
CA LEU A 597 49.87 -6.33 30.03
C LEU A 597 51.12 -6.72 30.83
N THR A 598 52.24 -6.89 30.17
CA THR A 598 53.50 -7.29 30.82
C THR A 598 54.09 -6.14 31.62
N THR A 599 55.05 -6.46 32.48
CA THR A 599 55.79 -5.45 33.25
C THR A 599 56.67 -4.55 32.38
N SER A 600 56.95 -4.93 31.12
CA SER A 600 57.60 -4.08 30.12
C SER A 600 56.62 -3.13 29.41
N GLY A 601 55.31 -3.23 29.67
CA GLY A 601 54.28 -2.42 29.02
C GLY A 601 53.78 -3.01 27.69
N ASP A 602 54.17 -4.24 27.38
CA ASP A 602 53.76 -4.95 26.17
C ASP A 602 52.40 -5.61 26.39
N LEU A 603 51.54 -5.57 25.37
CA LEU A 603 50.24 -6.21 25.40
C LEU A 603 50.33 -7.57 24.71
N GLU A 604 50.11 -8.64 25.47
CA GLU A 604 50.21 -10.02 24.99
C GLU A 604 48.84 -10.69 24.95
N VAL A 605 48.55 -11.40 23.87
CA VAL A 605 47.40 -12.31 23.75
C VAL A 605 47.90 -13.75 23.82
N LYS A 606 47.41 -14.53 24.79
CA LYS A 606 47.78 -15.94 24.96
C LYS A 606 46.55 -16.83 24.87
N ASP A 607 46.73 -18.01 24.32
CA ASP A 607 45.76 -19.10 24.46
C ASP A 607 45.82 -19.63 25.91
N ILE A 608 44.69 -19.66 26.63
CA ILE A 608 44.66 -20.04 28.06
C ILE A 608 44.90 -21.53 28.24
N ALA A 609 44.42 -22.36 27.32
CA ALA A 609 44.56 -23.82 27.42
C ALA A 609 46.01 -24.27 27.23
N THR A 610 46.75 -23.58 26.36
CA THR A 610 48.12 -23.95 25.97
C THR A 610 49.20 -23.01 26.53
N GLY A 611 48.83 -21.82 27.00
CA GLY A 611 49.75 -20.77 27.43
C GLY A 611 50.53 -20.12 26.28
N THR A 612 50.20 -20.45 25.03
CA THR A 612 50.97 -20.03 23.85
C THR A 612 50.73 -18.55 23.54
N LEU A 613 51.81 -17.77 23.38
CA LEU A 613 51.74 -16.39 22.90
C LEU A 613 51.29 -16.39 21.44
N LEU A 614 50.09 -15.86 21.20
CA LEU A 614 49.51 -15.75 19.86
C LEU A 614 49.91 -14.43 19.20
N TRP A 615 50.09 -13.39 19.99
CA TRP A 615 50.44 -12.06 19.50
C TRP A 615 51.00 -11.18 20.62
N SER A 616 51.99 -10.35 20.30
CA SER A 616 52.53 -9.29 21.17
C SER A 616 52.81 -8.03 20.35
N ASN A 617 52.58 -6.86 20.94
CA ASN A 617 52.86 -5.57 20.30
C ASN A 617 54.36 -5.24 20.18
N ASN A 618 55.25 -6.10 20.68
CA ASN A 618 56.71 -5.99 20.59
C ASN A 618 57.29 -6.82 19.42
N GLU A 619 56.46 -7.57 18.67
CA GLU A 619 56.94 -8.30 17.49
C GLU A 619 56.81 -7.44 16.22
N ASP A 620 57.96 -7.00 15.70
CA ASP A 620 58.11 -6.17 14.49
C ASP A 620 57.99 -7.01 13.20
N THR A 621 56.91 -7.80 13.07
CA THR A 621 56.69 -8.67 11.90
C THR A 621 55.23 -8.68 11.42
N ASP A 622 55.04 -8.31 10.14
CA ASP A 622 53.85 -8.63 9.34
C ASP A 622 53.67 -10.16 9.26
N VAL A 623 52.72 -10.72 9.99
CA VAL A 623 52.37 -12.14 9.90
C VAL A 623 51.11 -12.32 9.05
N GLN A 624 51.29 -12.78 7.81
CA GLN A 624 50.22 -13.37 7.00
C GLN A 624 50.18 -14.89 7.22
N VAL A 625 49.04 -15.42 7.67
CA VAL A 625 48.78 -16.87 7.67
C VAL A 625 47.76 -17.18 6.57
N HIS A 626 48.24 -17.73 5.46
CA HIS A 626 47.40 -18.36 4.43
C HIS A 626 47.25 -19.85 4.73
N LEU A 627 46.02 -20.33 4.85
CA LEU A 627 45.69 -21.75 4.69
C LEU A 627 45.30 -21.99 3.23
N ALA A 628 46.20 -22.62 2.47
CA ALA A 628 45.92 -23.07 1.11
C ALA A 628 45.46 -24.53 1.13
N SER A 629 44.29 -24.80 0.52
CA SER A 629 43.95 -26.12 0.00
C SER A 629 44.35 -26.18 -1.48
N ASP A 630 45.11 -27.21 -1.82
CA ASP A 630 45.52 -27.54 -3.18
C ASP A 630 44.32 -27.82 -4.09
N SER A 631 44.29 -27.20 -5.26
CA SER A 631 44.09 -27.92 -6.53
C SER A 631 44.40 -27.01 -7.72
N SER A 632 45.57 -27.23 -8.30
CA SER A 632 45.91 -26.70 -9.62
C SER A 632 45.30 -27.60 -10.69
N THR A 633 44.43 -27.05 -11.53
CA THR A 633 44.14 -27.61 -12.86
C THR A 633 44.48 -26.57 -13.92
N SER A 634 45.28 -27.02 -14.87
CA SER A 634 45.88 -26.28 -15.96
C SER A 634 44.83 -25.75 -16.95
N PHE A 635 44.82 -24.43 -17.18
CA PHE A 635 44.13 -23.85 -18.34
C PHE A 635 44.93 -24.10 -19.61
N GLY A 636 44.43 -25.02 -20.43
CA GLY A 636 44.80 -25.14 -21.84
C GLY A 636 44.11 -24.04 -22.64
N THR A 637 44.89 -23.36 -23.47
CA THR A 637 44.43 -22.43 -24.50
C THR A 637 43.72 -23.19 -25.61
N GLU A 638 42.39 -23.30 -25.55
CA GLU A 638 41.56 -23.63 -26.71
C GLU A 638 40.83 -22.39 -27.24
N SER A 639 40.99 -22.19 -28.55
CA SER A 639 40.30 -21.18 -29.35
C SER A 639 38.79 -21.40 -29.30
N PRO A 640 37.95 -20.36 -29.13
CA PRO A 640 36.51 -20.53 -29.04
C PRO A 640 35.97 -20.95 -30.40
N ARG A 641 35.73 -22.25 -30.57
CA ARG A 641 34.78 -22.74 -31.58
C ARG A 641 33.46 -22.04 -31.30
N ARG A 642 32.84 -21.44 -32.33
CA ARG A 642 31.43 -21.01 -32.31
C ARG A 642 30.58 -22.21 -31.88
N GLY A 643 30.35 -22.34 -30.58
CA GLY A 643 29.33 -23.22 -30.05
C GLY A 643 28.01 -22.72 -30.62
N ILE A 644 27.36 -23.56 -31.42
CA ILE A 644 25.97 -23.36 -31.78
C ILE A 644 25.24 -23.29 -30.44
N PHE A 645 24.84 -22.09 -29.99
CA PHE A 645 24.02 -21.94 -28.80
C PHE A 645 22.72 -22.71 -29.10
N SER A 646 22.56 -23.87 -28.44
CA SER A 646 21.32 -24.61 -28.47
C SER A 646 20.26 -23.75 -27.79
N CYS A 647 19.12 -23.55 -28.47
CA CYS A 647 17.97 -22.92 -27.88
C CYS A 647 17.46 -23.68 -26.65
N ILE A 648 16.69 -23.00 -25.81
CA ILE A 648 15.98 -23.57 -24.65
C ILE A 648 14.74 -24.30 -25.19
N ASP A 649 14.66 -25.61 -25.00
CA ASP A 649 13.61 -26.45 -25.59
C ASP A 649 12.39 -26.67 -24.68
N SER A 650 12.53 -26.40 -23.38
CA SER A 650 11.52 -26.64 -22.36
C SER A 650 11.84 -25.92 -21.05
N GLY A 651 10.84 -25.77 -20.17
CA GLY A 651 10.99 -25.22 -18.83
C GLY A 651 9.87 -24.28 -18.40
N ASP A 652 10.20 -23.40 -17.46
CA ASP A 652 9.35 -22.32 -16.93
C ASP A 652 10.16 -21.00 -16.87
N GLU A 653 9.65 -19.99 -16.15
CA GLU A 653 10.35 -18.72 -16.00
C GLU A 653 11.74 -18.85 -15.37
N THR A 654 11.99 -19.87 -14.53
CA THR A 654 13.26 -20.01 -13.82
C THR A 654 14.42 -20.28 -14.79
N VAL A 655 14.17 -21.12 -15.80
CA VAL A 655 15.15 -21.46 -16.85
C VAL A 655 15.42 -20.26 -17.76
N ILE A 656 14.36 -19.53 -18.13
CA ILE A 656 14.49 -18.34 -18.98
C ILE A 656 15.21 -17.22 -18.21
N ASN A 657 14.83 -16.98 -16.96
CA ASN A 657 15.46 -15.96 -16.11
C ASN A 657 16.94 -16.28 -15.82
N ALA A 658 17.29 -17.57 -15.69
CA ALA A 658 18.70 -17.98 -15.61
C ALA A 658 19.47 -17.69 -16.91
N ALA A 659 18.83 -17.76 -18.08
CA ALA A 659 19.42 -17.33 -19.34
C ALA A 659 19.49 -15.80 -19.50
N LEU A 660 18.75 -15.05 -18.68
CA LEU A 660 18.72 -13.58 -18.62
C LEU A 660 19.39 -13.07 -17.33
N ASP A 661 20.48 -13.69 -16.88
CA ASP A 661 21.11 -13.38 -15.58
C ASP A 661 22.12 -12.21 -15.61
N ARG A 662 22.46 -11.70 -16.80
CA ARG A 662 23.49 -10.67 -17.00
C ARG A 662 23.14 -9.67 -18.10
N PRO A 663 23.80 -8.49 -18.14
CA PRO A 663 23.60 -7.50 -19.22
C PRO A 663 23.87 -8.09 -20.60
N GLY A 664 23.03 -7.76 -21.58
CA GLY A 664 23.17 -8.26 -22.94
C GLY A 664 22.88 -9.75 -23.13
N ALA A 665 22.42 -10.44 -22.07
CA ALA A 665 22.11 -11.87 -22.15
C ALA A 665 20.97 -12.15 -23.12
N VAL A 666 21.01 -13.34 -23.71
CA VAL A 666 20.07 -13.78 -24.73
C VAL A 666 19.46 -15.10 -24.31
N ALA A 667 18.14 -15.10 -24.18
CA ALA A 667 17.33 -16.31 -24.06
C ALA A 667 16.73 -16.65 -25.44
N ALA A 668 17.36 -17.58 -26.16
CA ALA A 668 16.84 -18.10 -27.41
C ALA A 668 15.99 -19.35 -27.15
N LEU A 669 14.70 -19.30 -27.47
CA LEU A 669 13.75 -20.39 -27.27
C LEU A 669 13.64 -21.26 -28.53
N CYS A 670 13.47 -22.57 -28.38
CA CYS A 670 13.35 -23.44 -29.55
C CYS A 670 12.00 -23.25 -30.25
N PRO A 671 11.94 -23.31 -31.59
CA PRO A 671 10.67 -23.33 -32.33
C PRO A 671 9.68 -24.35 -31.76
N GLY A 672 8.44 -23.90 -31.50
CA GLY A 672 7.35 -24.74 -30.99
C GLY A 672 7.49 -25.22 -29.53
N SER A 673 8.52 -24.80 -28.80
CA SER A 673 8.64 -25.07 -27.36
C SER A 673 7.52 -24.39 -26.56
N ILE A 674 7.18 -24.95 -25.40
CA ILE A 674 6.14 -24.42 -24.51
C ILE A 674 6.71 -24.23 -23.11
N PHE A 675 6.60 -23.01 -22.59
CA PHE A 675 7.04 -22.62 -21.25
C PHE A 675 5.82 -22.29 -20.39
N ARG A 676 5.64 -23.03 -19.29
CA ARG A 676 4.51 -22.85 -18.37
C ARG A 676 4.97 -22.07 -17.16
N LEU A 677 4.48 -20.84 -17.04
CA LEU A 677 4.95 -19.87 -16.07
C LEU A 677 4.23 -20.00 -14.73
N LYS A 678 5.00 -20.07 -13.65
CA LYS A 678 4.54 -19.92 -12.26
C LYS A 678 4.94 -18.57 -11.66
N GLY A 679 5.70 -17.78 -12.42
CA GLY A 679 6.10 -16.42 -12.13
C GLY A 679 6.46 -15.68 -13.42
N PRO A 680 6.71 -14.37 -13.36
CA PRO A 680 7.07 -13.61 -14.55
C PRO A 680 8.48 -13.97 -15.06
N ILE A 681 8.66 -13.89 -16.36
CA ILE A 681 9.98 -13.74 -16.98
C ILE A 681 10.42 -12.28 -16.75
N ILE A 682 11.59 -12.08 -16.14
CA ILE A 682 12.09 -10.77 -15.74
C ILE A 682 13.35 -10.46 -16.55
N PHE A 683 13.28 -9.40 -17.35
CA PHE A 683 14.49 -8.76 -17.87
C PHE A 683 15.15 -8.03 -16.70
N SER A 684 16.25 -8.57 -16.20
CA SER A 684 16.92 -8.07 -15.00
C SER A 684 17.99 -7.02 -15.32
N HIS A 685 18.45 -6.97 -16.57
CA HIS A 685 19.50 -6.07 -17.04
C HIS A 685 19.20 -5.47 -18.42
N ASP A 686 19.88 -4.37 -18.73
CA ASP A 686 19.81 -3.73 -20.03
C ASP A 686 20.35 -4.64 -21.16
N HIS A 687 19.91 -4.35 -22.39
CA HIS A 687 20.32 -5.02 -23.63
C HIS A 687 19.96 -6.51 -23.72
N GLN A 688 19.17 -7.03 -22.78
CA GLN A 688 18.73 -8.41 -22.79
C GLN A 688 17.73 -8.71 -23.90
N LYS A 689 17.71 -9.95 -24.39
CA LYS A 689 16.83 -10.37 -25.49
C LYS A 689 16.16 -11.71 -25.21
N LEU A 690 14.88 -11.81 -25.52
CA LEU A 690 14.10 -13.05 -25.52
C LEU A 690 13.45 -13.25 -26.88
N TYR A 691 13.78 -14.35 -27.57
CA TYR A 691 13.21 -14.64 -28.88
C TYR A 691 13.18 -16.14 -29.23
N THR A 692 12.39 -16.52 -30.23
CA THR A 692 12.43 -17.87 -30.82
C THR A 692 13.57 -17.99 -31.83
N GLN A 693 14.45 -18.97 -31.67
CA GLN A 693 15.59 -19.22 -32.55
C GLN A 693 15.16 -19.34 -34.03
N ASP A 694 15.98 -18.76 -34.91
CA ASP A 694 15.83 -18.72 -36.38
C ASP A 694 14.60 -17.98 -36.94
N ALA A 695 13.73 -17.44 -36.09
CA ALA A 695 12.50 -16.76 -36.51
C ALA A 695 12.75 -15.48 -37.34
N ASP A 696 13.87 -14.79 -37.14
CA ASP A 696 14.27 -13.62 -37.94
C ASP A 696 14.56 -13.99 -39.41
N THR A 697 14.86 -15.26 -39.69
CA THR A 697 15.23 -15.75 -41.04
C THR A 697 14.14 -16.54 -41.72
N ASN A 698 13.09 -16.91 -40.98
CA ASN A 698 11.99 -17.71 -41.49
C ASN A 698 10.67 -17.39 -40.76
N GLU A 699 9.84 -16.57 -41.39
CA GLU A 699 8.53 -16.18 -40.85
C GLU A 699 7.55 -17.36 -40.69
N THR A 700 7.82 -18.52 -41.30
CA THR A 700 6.98 -19.71 -41.16
C THR A 700 7.34 -20.56 -39.93
N ILE A 701 8.34 -20.16 -39.15
CA ILE A 701 8.71 -20.88 -37.92
C ILE A 701 7.60 -20.79 -36.88
N THR A 702 7.27 -21.94 -36.28
CA THR A 702 6.39 -21.98 -35.11
C THR A 702 7.08 -21.29 -33.94
N LYS A 703 6.55 -20.13 -33.54
CA LYS A 703 7.01 -19.37 -32.37
C LYS A 703 6.90 -20.21 -31.09
N ALA A 704 7.82 -20.03 -30.16
CA ALA A 704 7.70 -20.59 -28.81
C ALA A 704 6.48 -19.99 -28.07
N LEU A 705 5.80 -20.81 -27.28
CA LEU A 705 4.64 -20.41 -26.47
C LEU A 705 5.06 -20.21 -25.01
N ILE A 706 4.81 -19.02 -24.49
CA ILE A 706 4.92 -18.65 -23.09
C ILE A 706 3.49 -18.56 -22.55
N ILE A 707 3.12 -19.43 -21.61
CA ILE A 707 1.75 -19.51 -21.08
C ILE A 707 1.75 -19.43 -19.56
N VAL A 708 0.88 -18.59 -18.99
CA VAL A 708 0.68 -18.52 -17.55
C VAL A 708 -0.04 -19.77 -17.05
N ASP A 709 0.51 -20.43 -16.02
CA ASP A 709 -0.01 -21.68 -15.45
C ASP A 709 -0.38 -21.56 -13.96
N ASP A 710 -0.12 -20.40 -13.34
CA ASP A 710 -0.42 -20.14 -11.92
C ASP A 710 -1.50 -19.04 -11.77
N PRO A 711 -2.56 -19.28 -10.98
CA PRO A 711 -3.67 -18.35 -10.81
C PRO A 711 -3.29 -17.05 -10.08
N SER A 712 -2.11 -16.95 -9.47
CA SER A 712 -1.59 -15.72 -8.86
C SER A 712 -0.82 -14.81 -9.82
N VAL A 713 -0.50 -15.29 -11.03
CA VAL A 713 0.33 -14.55 -12.01
C VAL A 713 -0.53 -13.82 -13.02
N ALA A 714 -0.38 -12.50 -13.12
CA ALA A 714 -1.00 -11.68 -14.17
C ALA A 714 -0.01 -11.37 -15.31
N THR A 715 1.20 -10.96 -14.94
CA THR A 715 2.28 -10.57 -15.85
C THR A 715 3.11 -11.80 -16.23
N ALA A 716 3.16 -12.12 -17.51
CA ALA A 716 4.02 -13.18 -18.05
C ALA A 716 5.45 -12.67 -18.30
N VAL A 717 5.59 -11.43 -18.78
CA VAL A 717 6.89 -10.83 -19.11
C VAL A 717 6.98 -9.43 -18.53
N SER A 718 8.07 -9.14 -17.82
CA SER A 718 8.39 -7.82 -17.31
C SER A 718 9.73 -7.32 -17.85
N MET A 719 9.67 -6.19 -18.56
CA MET A 719 10.78 -5.44 -19.15
C MET A 719 10.99 -4.10 -18.42
N VAL A 720 10.31 -3.89 -17.30
CA VAL A 720 10.24 -2.61 -16.58
C VAL A 720 11.62 -2.15 -16.09
N ASP A 721 11.90 -0.86 -16.27
CA ASP A 721 13.14 -0.18 -15.84
C ASP A 721 14.42 -0.69 -16.52
N LYS A 722 14.31 -1.36 -17.69
CA LYS A 722 15.47 -1.83 -18.45
C LYS A 722 15.59 -1.13 -19.80
N SER A 723 16.79 -0.75 -20.18
CA SER A 723 17.04 -0.11 -21.46
C SER A 723 17.43 -1.14 -22.53
N PHE A 724 17.00 -0.89 -23.76
CA PHE A 724 17.39 -1.65 -24.95
C PHE A 724 17.08 -3.15 -24.89
N VAL A 725 16.08 -3.51 -24.09
CA VAL A 725 15.59 -4.89 -23.99
C VAL A 725 14.65 -5.22 -25.14
N GLU A 726 14.71 -6.46 -25.62
CA GLU A 726 13.97 -6.91 -26.80
C GLU A 726 13.16 -8.18 -26.51
N LEU A 727 11.85 -8.13 -26.76
CA LEU A 727 10.95 -9.29 -26.77
C LEU A 727 10.46 -9.52 -28.21
N LYS A 728 10.83 -10.66 -28.81
CA LYS A 728 10.54 -10.91 -30.23
C LYS A 728 10.09 -12.32 -30.55
N HIS A 729 9.28 -12.48 -31.60
CA HIS A 729 8.97 -13.79 -32.19
C HIS A 729 8.47 -14.86 -31.20
N VAL A 730 7.66 -14.49 -30.21
CA VAL A 730 7.05 -15.42 -29.24
C VAL A 730 5.53 -15.30 -29.23
N VAL A 731 4.85 -16.32 -28.71
CA VAL A 731 3.44 -16.25 -28.32
C VAL A 731 3.37 -16.14 -26.80
N VAL A 732 2.60 -15.18 -26.29
CA VAL A 732 2.38 -14.95 -24.86
C VAL A 732 0.88 -15.11 -24.57
N ASP A 733 0.54 -16.12 -23.79
CA ASP A 733 -0.83 -16.48 -23.43
C ASP A 733 -1.05 -16.26 -21.93
N GLY A 734 -1.94 -15.33 -21.58
CA GLY A 734 -2.30 -15.08 -20.18
C GLY A 734 -3.14 -16.21 -19.58
N ASN A 735 -3.69 -17.14 -20.38
CA ASN A 735 -4.48 -18.27 -19.93
C ASN A 735 -5.69 -17.88 -19.07
N ARG A 736 -6.29 -16.71 -19.34
CA ARG A 736 -7.49 -16.25 -18.61
C ARG A 736 -8.66 -17.23 -18.72
N LYS A 737 -8.80 -17.95 -19.84
CA LYS A 737 -9.86 -18.96 -20.00
C LYS A 737 -9.72 -20.11 -18.99
N GLY A 738 -8.49 -20.52 -18.68
CA GLY A 738 -8.20 -21.59 -17.72
C GLY A 738 -8.13 -21.12 -16.28
N LEU A 739 -7.59 -19.92 -16.05
CA LEU A 739 -7.25 -19.41 -14.71
C LEU A 739 -8.15 -18.27 -14.21
N GLY A 740 -9.10 -17.83 -15.03
CA GLY A 740 -9.95 -16.67 -14.73
C GLY A 740 -9.19 -15.34 -14.70
N HIS A 741 -9.94 -14.29 -14.38
CA HIS A 741 -9.41 -12.95 -14.13
C HIS A 741 -8.70 -12.89 -12.76
N VAL A 742 -7.55 -12.20 -12.66
CA VAL A 742 -6.88 -11.97 -11.38
C VAL A 742 -7.72 -10.98 -10.58
N SER A 743 -8.17 -11.37 -9.38
CA SER A 743 -9.04 -10.55 -8.54
C SER A 743 -8.55 -9.10 -8.43
N PRO A 744 -9.44 -8.08 -8.57
CA PRO A 744 -9.09 -6.66 -8.46
C PRO A 744 -8.53 -6.26 -7.07
N GLN A 745 -8.53 -7.17 -6.10
CA GLN A 745 -7.83 -7.00 -4.82
C GLN A 745 -6.30 -7.08 -4.96
N PHE A 746 -5.81 -7.67 -6.05
CA PHE A 746 -4.42 -7.71 -6.45
C PHE A 746 -4.37 -7.13 -7.87
N TYR A 747 -4.30 -5.80 -8.01
CA TYR A 747 -4.04 -5.19 -9.32
C TYR A 747 -2.76 -5.83 -9.89
N GLY A 748 -2.93 -6.80 -10.77
CA GLY A 748 -1.86 -7.37 -11.57
C GLY A 748 -1.40 -6.34 -12.58
N GLY A 749 -0.15 -6.47 -13.03
CA GLY A 749 0.30 -5.75 -14.21
C GLY A 749 -0.38 -6.24 -15.48
N ALA A 750 -0.01 -5.68 -16.63
CA ALA A 750 -0.43 -6.20 -17.92
C ALA A 750 0.18 -7.59 -18.16
N LEU A 751 -0.30 -8.32 -19.18
CA LEU A 751 0.34 -9.59 -19.56
C LEU A 751 1.82 -9.38 -19.92
N ILE A 752 2.14 -8.25 -20.55
CA ILE A 752 3.50 -7.78 -20.83
C ILE A 752 3.64 -6.36 -20.31
N ASP A 753 4.49 -6.15 -19.30
CA ASP A 753 4.83 -4.82 -18.78
C ASP A 753 6.22 -4.39 -19.25
N ALA A 754 6.32 -3.15 -19.72
CA ALA A 754 7.51 -2.55 -20.28
C ALA A 754 7.55 -1.04 -19.94
N GLY A 755 8.57 -0.32 -20.38
CA GLY A 755 8.83 1.08 -20.03
C GLY A 755 9.39 1.21 -18.61
N GLY A 756 8.92 2.22 -17.88
CA GLY A 756 9.35 2.50 -16.51
C GLY A 756 10.53 3.46 -16.39
N SER A 757 11.02 3.60 -15.16
CA SER A 757 12.00 4.59 -14.71
C SER A 757 13.31 4.53 -15.49
N GLY A 758 13.57 5.58 -16.27
CA GLY A 758 14.81 5.79 -17.00
C GLY A 758 15.03 4.83 -18.17
N SER A 759 14.01 4.04 -18.52
CA SER A 759 14.10 3.06 -19.61
C SER A 759 14.18 3.75 -20.97
N VAL A 760 15.04 3.24 -21.85
CA VAL A 760 15.20 3.76 -23.22
C VAL A 760 15.21 2.63 -24.23
N GLY A 761 14.55 2.82 -25.38
CA GLY A 761 14.78 2.00 -26.57
C GLY A 761 14.35 0.53 -26.46
N GLN A 762 13.35 0.23 -25.64
CA GLN A 762 12.79 -1.11 -25.54
C GLN A 762 12.03 -1.50 -26.82
N VAL A 763 12.04 -2.79 -27.18
CA VAL A 763 11.38 -3.28 -28.40
C VAL A 763 10.51 -4.50 -28.10
N ILE A 764 9.23 -4.42 -28.48
CA ILE A 764 8.29 -5.54 -28.51
C ILE A 764 7.85 -5.71 -29.96
N SER A 765 8.27 -6.79 -30.62
CA SER A 765 8.00 -6.96 -32.04
C SER A 765 7.76 -8.40 -32.49
N TYR A 766 6.88 -8.58 -33.48
CA TYR A 766 6.56 -9.90 -34.04
C TYR A 766 6.04 -10.91 -33.01
N ILE A 767 5.38 -10.46 -31.94
CA ILE A 767 4.77 -11.34 -30.95
C ILE A 767 3.30 -11.61 -31.27
N LYS A 768 2.75 -12.66 -30.66
CA LYS A 768 1.30 -12.78 -30.44
C LYS A 768 1.02 -12.69 -28.94
N ALA A 769 0.12 -11.83 -28.49
CA ALA A 769 -0.24 -11.72 -27.06
C ALA A 769 -1.75 -11.75 -26.87
N TYR A 770 -2.29 -12.61 -26.00
CA TYR A 770 -3.74 -12.75 -25.84
C TYR A 770 -4.17 -13.32 -24.48
N ASP A 771 -5.48 -13.25 -24.23
CA ASP A 771 -6.16 -13.71 -23.01
C ASP A 771 -5.47 -13.23 -21.70
N PRO A 772 -5.16 -11.92 -21.57
CA PRO A 772 -4.52 -11.37 -20.39
C PRO A 772 -5.46 -11.53 -19.19
N ARG A 773 -4.89 -11.88 -18.03
CA ARG A 773 -5.66 -12.08 -16.80
C ARG A 773 -6.01 -10.80 -16.06
N SER A 774 -5.48 -9.67 -16.50
CA SER A 774 -5.74 -8.35 -15.92
C SER A 774 -6.16 -7.36 -17.03
N TRP A 775 -5.80 -6.08 -16.88
CA TRP A 775 -6.38 -4.94 -17.59
C TRP A 775 -5.73 -4.59 -18.93
N ALA A 776 -4.63 -5.23 -19.35
CA ALA A 776 -4.04 -5.03 -20.67
C ALA A 776 -3.24 -6.24 -21.18
N CYS A 777 -3.15 -6.39 -22.50
CA CYS A 777 -2.22 -7.32 -23.13
C CYS A 777 -0.78 -6.78 -23.12
N VAL A 778 -0.58 -5.51 -23.50
CA VAL A 778 0.74 -4.84 -23.48
C VAL A 778 0.60 -3.49 -22.79
N HIS A 779 1.48 -3.20 -21.84
CA HIS A 779 1.57 -1.90 -21.20
C HIS A 779 3.00 -1.36 -21.22
N ILE A 780 3.17 -0.16 -21.78
CA ILE A 780 4.42 0.60 -21.73
C ILE A 780 4.27 1.77 -20.74
N ILE A 781 4.87 1.63 -19.56
CA ILE A 781 4.79 2.55 -18.42
C ILE A 781 5.67 3.79 -18.64
N GLU A 782 5.21 4.95 -18.18
CA GLU A 782 5.86 6.25 -18.31
C GLU A 782 7.16 6.42 -17.52
N GLY A 783 7.29 5.75 -16.36
CA GLY A 783 8.29 6.11 -15.33
C GLY A 783 8.01 7.46 -14.63
N PRO A 784 8.62 7.73 -13.46
CA PRO A 784 8.41 8.97 -12.73
C PRO A 784 8.87 10.19 -13.55
N PRO A 785 8.35 11.40 -13.27
CA PRO A 785 8.60 12.60 -14.08
C PRO A 785 10.08 12.91 -14.38
N GLU A 786 10.97 12.64 -13.42
CA GLU A 786 12.42 12.83 -13.51
C GLU A 786 13.16 11.75 -14.32
N GLN A 787 12.55 10.60 -14.54
CA GLN A 787 13.13 9.44 -15.22
C GLN A 787 12.09 8.82 -16.14
N ARG A 788 11.58 9.62 -17.09
CA ARG A 788 10.57 9.15 -18.04
C ARG A 788 11.16 8.16 -19.04
N CYS A 789 10.37 7.14 -19.38
CA CYS A 789 10.61 6.24 -20.49
C CYS A 789 10.72 7.00 -21.81
N GLN A 790 11.67 6.60 -22.66
CA GLN A 790 11.85 7.18 -23.99
C GLN A 790 12.07 6.12 -25.08
N GLY A 791 11.45 6.32 -26.25
CA GLY A 791 11.79 5.58 -27.46
C GLY A 791 11.42 4.10 -27.45
N ALA A 792 10.41 3.69 -26.67
CA ALA A 792 9.89 2.32 -26.76
C ALA A 792 9.23 2.07 -28.13
N ILE A 793 9.35 0.85 -28.64
CA ILE A 793 8.82 0.43 -29.94
C ILE A 793 7.92 -0.80 -29.74
N VAL A 794 6.67 -0.69 -30.19
CA VAL A 794 5.71 -1.80 -30.25
C VAL A 794 5.29 -1.98 -31.71
N GLU A 795 5.81 -3.00 -32.38
CA GLU A 795 5.60 -3.14 -33.83
C GLU A 795 5.35 -4.56 -34.37
N ASN A 796 4.58 -4.64 -35.45
CA ASN A 796 4.33 -5.89 -36.20
C ASN A 796 3.79 -7.03 -35.33
N ASN A 797 2.95 -6.71 -34.33
CA ASN A 797 2.40 -7.70 -33.39
C ASN A 797 0.95 -8.10 -33.72
N ASP A 798 0.56 -9.29 -33.29
CA ASP A 798 -0.82 -9.78 -33.27
C ASP A 798 -1.33 -9.78 -31.82
N ILE A 799 -2.19 -8.83 -31.47
CA ILE A 799 -2.63 -8.59 -30.10
C ILE A 799 -4.13 -8.91 -29.99
N GLY A 800 -4.45 -9.79 -29.06
CA GLY A 800 -5.81 -10.10 -28.68
C GLY A 800 -6.26 -11.53 -29.02
N PRO A 801 -7.43 -11.92 -28.47
CA PRO A 801 -8.37 -11.05 -27.77
C PRO A 801 -7.90 -10.66 -26.35
N CYS A 802 -8.29 -9.46 -25.89
CA CYS A 802 -7.94 -8.94 -24.56
C CYS A 802 -9.21 -8.65 -23.75
N GLY A 803 -9.28 -9.14 -22.51
CA GLY A 803 -10.43 -8.91 -21.63
C GLY A 803 -11.58 -9.93 -21.80
N SER A 804 -12.74 -9.66 -21.20
CA SER A 804 -14.02 -10.34 -21.48
C SER A 804 -15.17 -9.33 -21.50
N HIS A 805 -16.22 -9.66 -22.24
CA HIS A 805 -17.44 -8.84 -22.39
C HIS A 805 -18.38 -8.94 -21.16
N SER A 806 -17.89 -9.39 -20.00
CA SER A 806 -18.75 -9.52 -18.84
C SER A 806 -19.14 -8.14 -18.31
N SER A 807 -20.36 -8.01 -17.77
CA SER A 807 -20.89 -6.77 -17.21
C SER A 807 -20.18 -6.30 -15.93
N VAL A 808 -19.04 -6.90 -15.57
CA VAL A 808 -18.24 -6.53 -14.41
C VAL A 808 -17.08 -5.65 -14.90
N HIS A 809 -17.04 -4.38 -14.46
CA HIS A 809 -16.05 -3.37 -14.87
C HIS A 809 -14.58 -3.81 -14.76
N ASN A 810 -14.29 -4.85 -13.97
CA ASN A 810 -12.94 -5.35 -13.75
C ASN A 810 -12.54 -6.44 -14.74
N GLU A 811 -13.33 -6.69 -15.78
CA GLU A 811 -13.05 -7.74 -16.75
C GLU A 811 -12.64 -7.21 -18.13
N ILE A 812 -12.74 -5.91 -18.36
CA ILE A 812 -12.30 -5.29 -19.62
C ILE A 812 -10.78 -5.17 -19.67
N ALA A 813 -10.21 -5.18 -20.88
CA ALA A 813 -8.78 -4.99 -21.03
C ALA A 813 -8.42 -4.31 -22.35
N ASP A 814 -7.36 -3.51 -22.29
CA ASP A 814 -6.73 -2.88 -23.44
C ASP A 814 -5.94 -3.91 -24.26
N GLY A 815 -5.83 -3.63 -25.57
CA GLY A 815 -4.82 -4.26 -26.41
C GLY A 815 -3.43 -3.73 -26.07
N ILE A 816 -3.20 -2.45 -26.35
CA ILE A 816 -1.93 -1.76 -26.09
C ILE A 816 -2.19 -0.49 -25.29
N SER A 817 -1.62 -0.40 -24.09
CA SER A 817 -1.60 0.80 -23.25
C SER A 817 -0.20 1.42 -23.32
N TYR A 818 -0.08 2.68 -23.71
CA TYR A 818 1.22 3.27 -24.06
C TYR A 818 1.41 4.68 -23.49
N ALA A 819 2.40 4.84 -22.61
CA ALA A 819 2.72 6.10 -21.94
C ALA A 819 4.15 6.61 -22.21
N CYS A 820 5.02 5.87 -22.88
CA CYS A 820 6.41 6.28 -23.09
C CYS A 820 6.56 7.45 -24.09
N THR A 821 7.54 8.34 -23.92
CA THR A 821 7.73 9.48 -24.86
C THR A 821 8.57 9.08 -26.08
N SER A 822 8.44 9.83 -27.18
CA SER A 822 9.30 9.71 -28.37
C SER A 822 9.39 8.29 -28.96
N GLY A 823 8.34 7.48 -28.83
CA GLY A 823 8.36 6.10 -29.30
C GLY A 823 7.46 5.82 -30.50
N ILE A 824 7.25 4.55 -30.80
CA ILE A 824 6.60 4.09 -32.03
C ILE A 824 5.65 2.93 -31.72
N ILE A 825 4.40 3.06 -32.15
CA ILE A 825 3.41 1.97 -32.17
C ILE A 825 3.00 1.75 -33.62
N ARG A 826 3.47 0.68 -34.28
CA ARG A 826 3.20 0.54 -35.72
C ARG A 826 2.92 -0.86 -36.23
N ASN A 827 2.10 -0.94 -37.28
CA ASN A 827 1.81 -2.18 -38.00
C ASN A 827 1.32 -3.32 -37.11
N ASN A 828 0.69 -3.00 -35.97
CA ASN A 828 0.10 -4.00 -35.10
C ASN A 828 -1.32 -4.33 -35.59
N VAL A 829 -1.73 -5.59 -35.42
CA VAL A 829 -3.13 -6.00 -35.51
C VAL A 829 -3.63 -6.16 -34.08
N VAL A 830 -4.67 -5.42 -33.71
CA VAL A 830 -5.35 -5.56 -32.41
C VAL A 830 -6.77 -6.02 -32.66
N GLU A 831 -7.10 -7.24 -32.25
CA GLU A 831 -8.42 -7.85 -32.46
C GLU A 831 -9.09 -8.16 -31.14
N ASP A 832 -10.36 -7.75 -30.98
CA ASP A 832 -11.21 -8.14 -29.85
C ASP A 832 -10.64 -7.79 -28.45
N ALA A 833 -10.00 -6.62 -28.33
CA ALA A 833 -9.85 -5.94 -27.04
C ALA A 833 -11.21 -5.40 -26.58
N THR A 834 -11.48 -5.42 -25.28
CA THR A 834 -12.78 -5.00 -24.74
C THR A 834 -12.81 -3.61 -24.14
N ASP A 835 -11.66 -3.04 -23.80
CA ASP A 835 -11.53 -1.63 -23.43
C ASP A 835 -11.04 -0.81 -24.65
N GLY A 836 -9.79 -0.32 -24.65
CA GLY A 836 -9.16 0.31 -25.80
C GLY A 836 -8.39 -0.69 -26.66
N GLY A 837 -8.52 -0.61 -27.99
CA GLY A 837 -7.59 -1.28 -28.89
C GLY A 837 -6.16 -0.77 -28.67
N ILE A 838 -5.99 0.56 -28.75
CA ILE A 838 -4.78 1.26 -28.34
C ILE A 838 -5.16 2.46 -27.46
N VAL A 839 -4.58 2.57 -26.27
CA VAL A 839 -4.75 3.71 -25.35
C VAL A 839 -3.42 4.44 -25.22
N VAL A 840 -3.42 5.74 -25.51
CA VAL A 840 -2.24 6.60 -25.44
C VAL A 840 -2.38 7.52 -24.23
N PHE A 841 -1.54 7.32 -23.22
CA PHE A 841 -1.53 8.09 -21.97
C PHE A 841 -0.61 9.30 -22.10
N GLY A 842 -1.02 10.31 -22.88
CA GLY A 842 -0.25 11.54 -23.08
C GLY A 842 1.21 11.28 -23.43
N ALA A 843 1.53 10.74 -24.61
CA ALA A 843 2.87 10.30 -24.97
C ALA A 843 3.57 11.27 -25.96
N PRO A 844 4.14 12.42 -25.51
CA PRO A 844 4.75 13.41 -26.39
C PRO A 844 5.75 12.82 -27.37
N ASN A 845 5.75 13.34 -28.60
CA ASN A 845 6.63 12.94 -29.71
C ASN A 845 6.50 11.48 -30.17
N THR A 846 5.47 10.74 -29.75
CA THR A 846 5.24 9.35 -30.16
C THR A 846 4.45 9.27 -31.47
N VAL A 847 4.77 8.28 -32.31
CA VAL A 847 4.03 8.00 -33.55
C VAL A 847 3.25 6.71 -33.44
N VAL A 848 1.94 6.77 -33.71
CA VAL A 848 1.02 5.61 -33.77
C VAL A 848 0.57 5.45 -35.21
N GLU A 849 1.11 4.47 -35.95
CA GLU A 849 0.86 4.39 -37.39
C GLU A 849 0.70 3.00 -38.00
N GLY A 850 -0.12 2.89 -39.05
CA GLY A 850 -0.26 1.65 -39.81
C GLY A 850 -0.89 0.49 -39.03
N ASN A 851 -1.48 0.74 -37.86
CA ASN A 851 -2.11 -0.29 -37.05
C ASN A 851 -3.51 -0.63 -37.60
N THR A 852 -3.93 -1.87 -37.40
CA THR A 852 -5.28 -2.34 -37.72
C THR A 852 -5.97 -2.78 -36.44
N ILE A 853 -7.02 -2.09 -36.04
CA ILE A 853 -7.81 -2.38 -34.84
C ILE A 853 -9.17 -2.94 -35.28
N ARG A 854 -9.58 -4.11 -34.78
CA ARG A 854 -10.82 -4.78 -35.19
C ARG A 854 -11.65 -5.25 -34.01
N ALA A 855 -12.95 -5.02 -34.08
CA ALA A 855 -13.95 -5.69 -33.24
C ALA A 855 -14.72 -6.69 -34.09
N VAL A 856 -14.51 -7.97 -33.81
CA VAL A 856 -15.08 -9.10 -34.57
C VAL A 856 -16.07 -9.87 -33.71
N THR A 857 -15.64 -10.35 -32.54
CA THR A 857 -16.50 -11.14 -31.65
C THR A 857 -16.84 -10.44 -30.34
N ARG A 858 -16.17 -9.33 -30.04
CA ARG A 858 -16.33 -8.61 -28.76
C ARG A 858 -16.53 -7.12 -28.98
N THR A 859 -17.37 -6.52 -28.13
CA THR A 859 -17.47 -5.06 -28.08
C THR A 859 -16.19 -4.47 -27.51
N MET A 860 -15.72 -3.41 -28.16
CA MET A 860 -14.57 -2.59 -27.77
C MET A 860 -15.08 -1.20 -27.37
N LEU A 861 -14.58 -0.62 -26.26
CA LEU A 861 -14.97 0.73 -25.87
C LEU A 861 -14.33 1.76 -26.82
N GLY A 862 -13.02 1.69 -27.03
CA GLY A 862 -12.31 2.62 -27.91
C GLY A 862 -11.47 1.89 -28.95
N GLY A 863 -11.52 2.30 -30.22
CA GLY A 863 -10.54 1.81 -31.20
C GLY A 863 -9.14 2.33 -30.88
N ILE A 864 -8.97 3.66 -30.92
CA ILE A 864 -7.81 4.38 -30.39
C ILE A 864 -8.29 5.47 -29.43
N ASN A 865 -7.78 5.47 -28.20
CA ASN A 865 -8.11 6.44 -27.16
C ASN A 865 -6.92 7.39 -26.92
N MET A 866 -7.17 8.69 -27.05
CA MET A 866 -6.26 9.78 -26.66
C MET A 866 -6.98 10.70 -25.68
N VAL A 867 -7.29 10.16 -24.51
CA VAL A 867 -8.31 10.67 -23.57
C VAL A 867 -7.79 10.89 -22.16
N ASP A 868 -6.59 10.41 -21.85
CA ASP A 868 -6.04 10.47 -20.51
C ASP A 868 -5.23 11.75 -20.27
N THR A 869 -5.44 12.35 -19.09
CA THR A 869 -4.68 13.51 -18.62
C THR A 869 -3.38 13.08 -17.95
N ALA A 870 -3.43 12.07 -17.09
CA ALA A 870 -2.23 11.50 -16.50
C ALA A 870 -1.50 10.63 -17.54
N PRO A 871 -0.17 10.46 -17.42
CA PRO A 871 0.75 11.03 -16.43
C PRO A 871 1.45 12.32 -16.91
N TYR A 872 1.04 12.88 -18.05
CA TYR A 872 1.71 14.03 -18.70
C TYR A 872 0.90 15.32 -18.67
N ASP A 873 -0.02 15.47 -17.72
CA ASP A 873 -0.88 16.66 -17.57
C ASP A 873 -1.61 17.04 -18.88
N GLY A 874 -2.02 16.02 -19.64
CA GLY A 874 -2.71 16.14 -20.92
C GLY A 874 -1.84 16.54 -22.10
N ASN A 875 -0.51 16.44 -21.99
CA ASN A 875 0.40 16.75 -23.09
C ASN A 875 0.46 15.64 -24.15
N TYR A 876 0.01 15.95 -25.36
CA TYR A 876 0.15 15.13 -26.57
C TYR A 876 0.97 15.85 -27.64
N ALA A 877 1.76 16.87 -27.27
CA ALA A 877 2.56 17.64 -28.21
C ALA A 877 3.52 16.73 -28.99
N GLY A 878 3.41 16.78 -30.32
CA GLY A 878 4.20 15.95 -31.22
C GLY A 878 3.75 14.48 -31.28
N THR A 879 2.71 14.08 -30.55
CA THR A 879 2.07 12.78 -30.72
C THR A 879 1.29 12.76 -32.04
N ILE A 880 1.58 11.79 -32.91
CA ILE A 880 0.98 11.68 -34.24
C ILE A 880 0.29 10.32 -34.37
N VAL A 881 -1.02 10.32 -34.58
CA VAL A 881 -1.81 9.11 -34.89
C VAL A 881 -2.20 9.14 -36.36
N ARG A 882 -1.65 8.24 -37.18
CA ARG A 882 -1.86 8.29 -38.63
C ARG A 882 -1.93 6.94 -39.34
N ASN A 883 -2.60 6.91 -40.49
CA ASN A 883 -2.61 5.72 -41.36
C ASN A 883 -3.11 4.44 -40.66
N ASN A 884 -3.92 4.56 -39.59
CA ASN A 884 -4.50 3.41 -38.91
C ASN A 884 -5.85 3.04 -39.53
N VAL A 885 -6.22 1.76 -39.46
CA VAL A 885 -7.54 1.25 -39.85
C VAL A 885 -8.26 0.75 -38.61
N ILE A 886 -9.47 1.24 -38.35
CA ILE A 886 -10.31 0.84 -37.21
C ILE A 886 -11.61 0.27 -37.76
N ASP A 887 -11.85 -1.01 -37.53
CA ASP A 887 -12.88 -1.79 -38.22
C ASP A 887 -13.87 -2.41 -37.21
N ALA A 888 -15.06 -1.82 -37.10
CA ALA A 888 -16.17 -2.38 -36.33
C ALA A 888 -16.89 -3.45 -37.16
N LYS A 889 -16.15 -4.53 -37.44
CA LYS A 889 -16.46 -5.51 -38.48
C LYS A 889 -17.76 -6.26 -38.21
N ASP A 890 -17.77 -7.03 -37.13
CA ASP A 890 -18.89 -7.91 -36.73
C ASP A 890 -19.28 -7.70 -35.26
N ALA A 891 -18.52 -6.87 -34.53
CA ALA A 891 -18.84 -6.43 -33.19
C ALA A 891 -18.63 -4.91 -33.04
N ARG A 892 -19.27 -4.35 -32.01
CA ARG A 892 -19.34 -2.91 -31.82
C ARG A 892 -18.01 -2.31 -31.35
N ILE A 893 -17.68 -1.13 -31.86
CA ILE A 893 -16.69 -0.22 -31.25
C ILE A 893 -17.45 1.01 -30.78
N HIS A 894 -17.45 1.35 -29.48
CA HIS A 894 -18.25 2.49 -28.99
C HIS A 894 -17.76 3.83 -29.53
N VAL A 895 -16.44 4.03 -29.55
CA VAL A 895 -15.82 5.22 -30.13
C VAL A 895 -14.64 4.75 -31.00
N GLY A 896 -14.68 5.03 -32.30
CA GLY A 896 -13.60 4.68 -33.22
C GLY A 896 -12.28 5.32 -32.81
N LEU A 897 -12.25 6.66 -32.73
CA LEU A 897 -11.09 7.41 -32.24
C LEU A 897 -11.54 8.54 -31.32
N GLY A 898 -11.31 8.36 -30.02
CA GLY A 898 -11.69 9.31 -28.97
C GLY A 898 -10.56 10.28 -28.63
N MET A 899 -10.87 11.58 -28.63
CA MET A 899 -9.90 12.65 -28.42
C MET A 899 -10.39 13.61 -27.32
N GLY A 900 -9.64 13.69 -26.22
CA GLY A 900 -10.00 14.54 -25.08
C GLY A 900 -10.71 13.77 -23.95
N SER A 901 -10.46 14.20 -22.72
CA SER A 901 -10.88 13.46 -21.51
C SER A 901 -12.39 13.42 -21.30
N GLN A 902 -13.11 14.42 -21.82
CA GLN A 902 -14.56 14.54 -21.65
C GLN A 902 -15.34 13.56 -22.52
N ILE A 903 -14.68 12.82 -23.42
CA ILE A 903 -15.29 11.69 -24.14
C ILE A 903 -15.75 10.60 -23.16
N TRP A 904 -14.95 10.28 -22.14
CA TRP A 904 -15.26 9.21 -21.18
C TRP A 904 -15.61 9.72 -19.78
N GLN A 905 -15.36 11.01 -19.51
CA GLN A 905 -15.44 11.56 -18.16
C GLN A 905 -16.45 12.70 -18.09
N CYS A 906 -17.17 12.76 -16.97
CA CYS A 906 -17.94 13.94 -16.63
C CYS A 906 -17.11 14.90 -15.78
N PRO A 907 -17.12 16.21 -16.09
CA PRO A 907 -16.70 17.19 -15.11
C PRO A 907 -17.64 17.10 -13.90
N LEU A 908 -17.11 16.74 -12.74
CA LEU A 908 -17.89 16.76 -11.51
C LEU A 908 -18.23 18.22 -11.16
N PRO A 909 -19.46 18.53 -10.68
CA PRO A 909 -19.87 19.91 -10.39
C PRO A 909 -18.96 20.63 -9.38
N THR A 910 -18.26 19.88 -8.54
CA THR A 910 -17.39 20.35 -7.47
C THR A 910 -15.91 20.35 -7.84
N GLU A 911 -15.52 19.73 -8.96
CA GLU A 911 -14.14 19.72 -9.42
C GLU A 911 -13.88 20.92 -10.33
N PRO A 912 -12.71 21.58 -10.22
CA PRO A 912 -12.30 22.53 -11.25
C PRO A 912 -12.31 21.83 -12.61
N PRO A 913 -12.73 22.51 -13.69
CA PRO A 913 -12.73 21.92 -15.02
C PRO A 913 -11.34 21.37 -15.33
N ARG A 914 -11.28 20.09 -15.72
CA ARG A 914 -10.02 19.44 -16.07
C ARG A 914 -9.35 20.22 -17.21
N PRO A 915 -8.02 20.39 -17.17
CA PRO A 915 -7.33 21.05 -18.25
C PRO A 915 -7.56 20.27 -19.56
N PRO A 916 -7.77 20.96 -20.69
CA PRO A 916 -7.91 20.29 -21.97
C PRO A 916 -6.61 19.58 -22.35
N LEU A 917 -6.73 18.41 -22.99
CA LEU A 917 -5.58 17.71 -23.56
C LEU A 917 -5.05 18.50 -24.76
N TYR A 918 -3.74 18.54 -25.01
CA TYR A 918 -3.20 19.47 -26.00
C TYR A 918 -2.12 18.94 -26.93
N GLY A 919 -2.04 19.50 -28.13
CA GLY A 919 -0.93 19.34 -29.07
C GLY A 919 -0.91 18.06 -29.93
N GLY A 920 -1.96 17.24 -29.87
CA GLY A 920 -2.06 15.99 -30.64
C GLY A 920 -2.36 16.22 -32.13
N VAL A 921 -1.87 15.30 -32.98
CA VAL A 921 -2.14 15.28 -34.42
C VAL A 921 -2.76 13.95 -34.82
N VAL A 922 -3.91 13.99 -35.50
CA VAL A 922 -4.65 12.81 -35.98
C VAL A 922 -4.93 12.94 -37.48
N VAL A 923 -4.27 12.12 -38.30
CA VAL A 923 -4.28 12.31 -39.76
C VAL A 923 -4.38 11.02 -40.57
N ASN A 924 -5.19 11.00 -41.63
CA ASN A 924 -5.27 9.90 -42.59
C ASN A 924 -5.57 8.52 -41.96
N ASN A 925 -6.37 8.50 -40.88
CA ASN A 925 -6.92 7.27 -40.33
C ASN A 925 -8.23 6.91 -41.04
N THR A 926 -8.56 5.62 -41.13
CA THR A 926 -9.79 5.13 -41.78
C THR A 926 -10.62 4.32 -40.80
N LEU A 927 -11.90 4.68 -40.65
CA LEU A 927 -12.89 3.89 -39.94
C LEU A 927 -13.73 3.07 -40.94
N THR A 928 -13.98 1.80 -40.64
CA THR A 928 -14.80 0.88 -41.44
C THR A 928 -15.69 0.01 -40.57
N GLY A 929 -16.58 -0.77 -41.19
CA GLY A 929 -17.45 -1.72 -40.51
C GLY A 929 -18.87 -1.18 -40.26
N ASN A 930 -19.80 -2.06 -39.91
CA ASN A 930 -21.22 -1.72 -39.79
C ASN A 930 -21.69 -1.50 -38.36
N HIS A 931 -20.79 -1.63 -37.38
CA HIS A 931 -21.11 -1.59 -35.96
C HIS A 931 -20.34 -0.47 -35.23
N MET A 932 -20.01 0.62 -35.92
CA MET A 932 -19.31 1.75 -35.30
C MET A 932 -20.29 2.53 -34.43
N GLY A 933 -19.91 2.90 -33.21
CA GLY A 933 -20.63 3.88 -32.42
C GLY A 933 -20.32 5.27 -32.93
N TYR A 934 -19.66 6.09 -32.12
CA TYR A 934 -19.13 7.37 -32.57
C TYR A 934 -17.86 7.13 -33.39
N GLY A 935 -17.64 7.86 -34.48
CA GLY A 935 -16.45 7.74 -35.31
C GLY A 935 -15.24 8.45 -34.68
N PHE A 936 -14.87 9.59 -35.26
CA PHE A 936 -13.93 10.55 -34.68
C PHE A 936 -14.68 11.51 -33.75
N ALA A 937 -14.47 11.36 -32.45
CA ALA A 937 -15.15 12.14 -31.42
C ALA A 937 -14.15 13.01 -30.64
N ILE A 938 -14.38 14.32 -30.60
CA ILE A 938 -13.50 15.30 -29.94
C ILE A 938 -14.24 16.04 -28.82
N ASN A 939 -13.74 15.94 -27.58
CA ASN A 939 -14.26 16.72 -26.45
C ASN A 939 -13.20 16.99 -25.38
N GLY A 940 -12.87 18.27 -25.15
CA GLY A 940 -11.92 18.68 -24.11
C GLY A 940 -10.47 18.69 -24.59
N VAL A 941 -10.24 19.30 -25.76
CA VAL A 941 -8.90 19.39 -26.38
C VAL A 941 -8.50 20.82 -26.73
N LYS A 942 -7.19 21.09 -26.84
CA LYS A 942 -6.64 22.40 -27.21
C LYS A 942 -5.42 22.28 -28.13
N ASP A 943 -5.36 23.10 -29.17
CA ASP A 943 -4.23 23.11 -30.13
C ASP A 943 -4.05 21.76 -30.86
N TRP A 944 -5.16 21.08 -31.15
CA TRP A 944 -5.15 19.82 -31.90
C TRP A 944 -5.22 20.04 -33.40
N THR A 945 -4.71 19.08 -34.16
CA THR A 945 -4.79 19.07 -35.62
C THR A 945 -5.37 17.74 -36.11
N VAL A 946 -6.55 17.77 -36.72
CA VAL A 946 -7.29 16.58 -37.17
C VAL A 946 -7.73 16.74 -38.63
N PHE A 947 -7.12 16.01 -39.55
CA PHE A 947 -7.37 16.18 -40.99
C PHE A 947 -7.18 14.91 -41.82
N GLU A 948 -7.75 14.89 -43.03
CA GLU A 948 -7.63 13.78 -43.99
C GLU A 948 -8.08 12.40 -43.47
N ASN A 949 -8.76 12.34 -42.33
CA ASN A 949 -9.33 11.11 -41.83
C ASN A 949 -10.58 10.76 -42.63
N LYS A 950 -10.88 9.46 -42.76
CA LYS A 950 -12.01 8.94 -43.53
C LYS A 950 -12.87 8.07 -42.66
N ASP A 951 -14.17 8.32 -42.71
CA ASP A 951 -15.14 7.42 -42.13
C ASP A 951 -15.95 6.75 -43.24
N LEU A 952 -15.79 5.44 -43.37
CA LEU A 952 -16.52 4.57 -44.30
C LEU A 952 -17.44 3.60 -43.55
N SER A 953 -17.61 3.80 -42.24
CA SER A 953 -18.38 2.93 -41.37
C SER A 953 -19.87 3.30 -41.36
N SER A 954 -20.69 2.39 -40.84
CA SER A 954 -22.07 2.69 -40.46
C SER A 954 -22.16 2.91 -38.95
N HIS A 955 -22.80 4.00 -38.54
CA HIS A 955 -22.95 4.38 -37.15
C HIS A 955 -24.22 3.81 -36.52
N VAL A 956 -24.08 3.18 -35.36
CA VAL A 956 -25.15 2.51 -34.61
C VAL A 956 -25.06 2.87 -33.12
N GLY A 957 -26.20 2.83 -32.44
CA GLY A 957 -26.31 3.21 -31.04
C GLY A 957 -27.34 4.30 -30.82
N GLU A 958 -27.89 4.33 -29.61
CA GLU A 958 -28.82 5.37 -29.18
C GLU A 958 -28.08 6.32 -28.24
N PRO A 959 -28.19 7.65 -28.45
CA PRO A 959 -27.55 8.59 -27.54
C PRO A 959 -28.03 8.37 -26.09
N SER A 960 -27.10 8.42 -25.16
CA SER A 960 -27.39 8.30 -23.73
C SER A 960 -27.51 9.66 -23.07
N LEU A 961 -27.98 9.66 -21.81
CA LEU A 961 -27.82 10.80 -20.93
C LEU A 961 -26.33 10.84 -20.53
N GLY A 962 -25.65 11.89 -20.97
CA GLY A 962 -24.31 12.18 -20.51
C GLY A 962 -24.34 13.03 -19.25
N CYS A 963 -23.35 13.91 -19.12
CA CYS A 963 -23.16 14.69 -17.91
C CYS A 963 -24.35 15.62 -17.60
N ASN A 964 -24.70 15.73 -16.32
CA ASN A 964 -25.84 16.52 -15.83
C ASN A 964 -27.19 16.14 -16.47
N GLY A 965 -27.33 14.91 -16.96
CA GLY A 965 -28.56 14.46 -17.63
C GLY A 965 -28.79 15.10 -18.99
N GLN A 966 -27.75 15.66 -19.62
CA GLN A 966 -27.85 16.18 -20.97
C GLN A 966 -27.81 15.03 -21.98
N MET A 967 -28.79 15.02 -22.88
CA MET A 967 -28.85 14.06 -23.97
C MET A 967 -27.65 14.28 -24.91
N GLN A 968 -26.88 13.23 -25.16
CA GLN A 968 -25.77 13.28 -26.11
C GLN A 968 -26.28 13.36 -27.55
N SER A 969 -25.43 13.82 -28.47
CA SER A 969 -25.77 13.77 -29.90
C SER A 969 -25.76 12.32 -30.40
N PRO A 970 -26.64 11.94 -31.36
CA PRO A 970 -26.59 10.61 -31.95
C PRO A 970 -25.20 10.30 -32.55
N PRO A 971 -24.75 9.04 -32.53
CA PRO A 971 -23.46 8.66 -33.10
C PRO A 971 -23.33 9.01 -34.58
N LYS A 972 -22.21 9.65 -34.95
CA LYS A 972 -21.83 9.95 -36.34
C LYS A 972 -20.31 9.85 -36.51
N GLY A 973 -19.86 10.00 -37.77
CA GLY A 973 -18.46 9.80 -38.13
C GLY A 973 -17.51 10.92 -37.72
N PHE A 974 -17.94 12.18 -37.73
CA PHE A 974 -17.08 13.31 -37.37
C PHE A 974 -17.84 14.28 -36.47
N GLN A 975 -17.52 14.28 -35.19
CA GLN A 975 -18.22 15.10 -34.19
C GLN A 975 -17.25 15.76 -33.21
N PHE A 976 -17.53 16.99 -32.83
CA PHE A 976 -16.76 17.70 -31.79
C PHE A 976 -17.66 18.59 -30.92
N ASP A 977 -17.29 18.74 -29.65
CA ASP A 977 -17.89 19.73 -28.76
C ASP A 977 -17.16 21.08 -28.89
N PRO A 978 -17.80 22.13 -29.44
CA PRO A 978 -17.15 23.41 -29.72
C PRO A 978 -16.90 24.25 -28.46
N VAL A 979 -17.49 23.87 -27.31
CA VAL A 979 -17.34 24.62 -26.06
C VAL A 979 -15.98 24.34 -25.43
N SER A 980 -15.53 23.09 -25.51
CA SER A 980 -14.34 22.57 -24.83
C SER A 980 -13.21 22.18 -25.78
N SER A 981 -13.45 22.22 -27.10
CA SER A 981 -12.50 21.73 -28.10
C SER A 981 -12.03 22.84 -29.03
N HIS A 982 -10.71 23.04 -29.05
CA HIS A 982 -10.05 24.05 -29.88
C HIS A 982 -8.93 23.43 -30.69
N GLY A 983 -8.92 23.66 -31.99
CA GLY A 983 -7.94 23.10 -32.91
C GLY A 983 -8.26 23.39 -34.37
N SER A 984 -7.51 22.75 -35.26
CA SER A 984 -7.78 22.72 -36.70
C SER A 984 -8.38 21.37 -37.05
N PHE A 985 -9.67 21.35 -37.37
CA PHE A 985 -10.42 20.13 -37.70
C PHE A 985 -10.86 20.17 -39.17
N GLN A 986 -10.89 19.01 -39.84
CA GLN A 986 -11.41 18.90 -41.21
C GLN A 986 -12.89 19.28 -41.29
N SER A 987 -13.33 19.69 -42.48
CA SER A 987 -14.63 20.29 -42.74
C SER A 987 -15.84 19.40 -42.42
N GLU A 988 -15.64 18.10 -42.33
CA GLU A 988 -16.66 17.08 -42.09
C GLU A 988 -17.11 17.05 -40.62
N PHE A 989 -16.34 17.65 -39.71
CA PHE A 989 -16.69 17.73 -38.29
C PHE A 989 -17.94 18.57 -38.05
N GLU A 990 -18.95 17.94 -37.44
CA GLU A 990 -20.17 18.59 -36.99
C GLU A 990 -20.10 18.89 -35.50
N THR A 991 -20.72 20.00 -35.09
CA THR A 991 -20.93 20.31 -33.67
C THR A 991 -21.85 19.27 -33.03
N ALA A 992 -21.44 18.76 -31.87
CA ALA A 992 -22.17 17.77 -31.09
C ALA A 992 -21.98 18.01 -29.58
N SER A 993 -22.87 17.45 -28.76
CA SER A 993 -22.62 17.27 -27.32
C SER A 993 -22.07 15.87 -27.09
N LEU A 994 -20.87 15.78 -26.52
CA LEU A 994 -20.06 14.56 -26.42
C LEU A 994 -19.51 14.30 -25.01
N ASN A 995 -20.24 14.70 -23.97
CA ASN A 995 -19.84 14.56 -22.58
C ASN A 995 -20.15 13.16 -22.05
N SER A 996 -19.11 12.38 -21.76
CA SER A 996 -19.21 11.00 -21.27
C SER A 996 -20.14 10.17 -22.16
N ILE A 997 -19.77 9.99 -23.43
CA ILE A 997 -20.54 9.23 -24.44
C ILE A 997 -20.52 7.70 -24.20
N VAL A 998 -20.50 7.30 -22.93
CA VAL A 998 -20.79 5.95 -22.48
C VAL A 998 -22.29 5.73 -22.70
N GLU A 999 -22.64 5.01 -23.76
CA GLU A 999 -24.03 4.63 -23.96
C GLU A 999 -24.47 3.68 -22.85
N THR A 1000 -25.62 3.97 -22.22
CA THR A 1000 -26.27 3.03 -21.31
C THR A 1000 -26.82 1.86 -22.12
N PHE A 1001 -26.19 0.69 -21.97
CA PHE A 1001 -26.66 -0.55 -22.55
C PHE A 1001 -28.10 -0.88 -22.12
N ARG A 1002 -29.00 -1.08 -23.07
CA ARG A 1002 -30.08 -2.06 -22.89
C ARG A 1002 -29.51 -3.42 -23.29
N ILE A 1003 -29.39 -4.32 -22.31
CA ILE A 1003 -28.90 -5.70 -22.48
C ILE A 1003 -29.77 -6.53 -23.46
N GLU A 1004 -30.93 -6.03 -23.87
CA GLU A 1004 -31.93 -6.76 -24.66
C GLU A 1004 -31.51 -7.09 -26.11
N GLU A 1005 -30.46 -6.49 -26.67
CA GLU A 1005 -30.14 -6.63 -28.11
C GLU A 1005 -29.13 -7.74 -28.46
N LEU A 1006 -28.46 -8.34 -27.49
CA LEU A 1006 -27.41 -9.34 -27.77
C LEU A 1006 -27.90 -10.81 -27.76
N ASP A 1007 -29.15 -11.07 -27.40
CA ASP A 1007 -29.70 -12.42 -27.40
C ASP A 1007 -31.04 -12.42 -28.12
N GLY A 1008 -31.08 -12.96 -29.35
CA GLY A 1008 -32.26 -13.00 -30.23
C GLY A 1008 -33.44 -13.84 -29.71
N LYS A 1009 -33.70 -13.86 -28.40
CA LYS A 1009 -34.80 -14.57 -27.74
C LYS A 1009 -35.70 -13.61 -26.99
N LYS A 1010 -36.80 -13.23 -27.65
CA LYS A 1010 -37.94 -12.50 -27.07
C LYS A 1010 -38.48 -13.18 -25.80
N LYS A 1011 -38.50 -12.47 -24.66
CA LYS A 1011 -39.42 -12.68 -23.52
C LYS A 1011 -39.76 -11.34 -22.84
N PRO A 1012 -40.90 -11.25 -22.10
CA PRO A 1012 -41.74 -10.05 -22.12
C PRO A 1012 -41.34 -8.97 -21.13
N ALA A 1013 -41.69 -7.75 -21.53
CA ALA A 1013 -41.51 -6.45 -20.91
C ALA A 1013 -41.58 -6.39 -19.37
N MET A 1014 -40.58 -5.73 -18.79
CA MET A 1014 -40.58 -5.25 -17.40
C MET A 1014 -40.50 -3.72 -17.40
N GLU A 1015 -41.35 -3.10 -16.59
CA GLU A 1015 -41.70 -1.68 -16.62
C GLU A 1015 -40.54 -0.70 -16.37
N SER A 1016 -40.60 0.43 -17.07
CA SER A 1016 -39.65 1.53 -17.11
C SER A 1016 -39.40 2.20 -15.75
N TRP A 1017 -38.13 2.37 -15.39
CA TRP A 1017 -37.66 3.27 -14.33
C TRP A 1017 -37.41 4.67 -14.89
N SER A 1018 -38.18 5.67 -14.45
CA SER A 1018 -37.86 7.09 -14.59
C SER A 1018 -37.70 7.71 -13.20
N GLY A 1019 -36.47 8.07 -12.81
CA GLY A 1019 -36.19 8.77 -11.57
C GLY A 1019 -36.77 10.19 -11.58
N ARG A 1020 -37.65 10.50 -10.63
CA ARG A 1020 -38.16 11.85 -10.40
C ARG A 1020 -37.17 12.61 -9.51
N PHE A 1021 -36.61 13.70 -10.02
CA PHE A 1021 -36.00 14.74 -9.20
C PHE A 1021 -37.09 15.61 -8.56
N LEU A 1022 -36.95 15.87 -7.26
CA LEU A 1022 -37.79 16.79 -6.49
C LEU A 1022 -37.41 18.25 -6.83
N PRO A 1023 -38.38 19.18 -7.02
CA PRO A 1023 -38.12 20.61 -7.20
C PRO A 1023 -37.91 21.33 -5.85
N PRO A 1024 -37.35 22.56 -5.83
CA PRO A 1024 -37.00 23.27 -4.61
C PRO A 1024 -38.24 23.76 -3.85
N VAL A 1025 -38.13 23.74 -2.52
CA VAL A 1025 -39.11 24.23 -1.55
C VAL A 1025 -39.36 25.73 -1.76
N VAL A 1026 -40.56 26.09 -2.23
CA VAL A 1026 -41.11 27.46 -2.17
C VAL A 1026 -42.26 27.47 -1.19
N SER A 1027 -42.23 28.43 -0.27
CA SER A 1027 -43.17 28.62 0.83
C SER A 1027 -44.63 28.67 0.39
N SER A 1028 -45.46 27.90 1.09
CA SER A 1028 -46.92 27.81 0.94
C SER A 1028 -47.64 29.14 1.23
N LYS A 1029 -48.42 29.63 0.25
CA LYS A 1029 -49.67 30.35 0.52
C LYS A 1029 -50.78 29.78 -0.37
N SER A 1030 -51.82 29.35 0.32
CA SER A 1030 -53.06 28.70 -0.12
C SER A 1030 -53.90 29.53 -1.10
N VAL A 1031 -54.33 28.93 -2.21
CA VAL A 1031 -55.58 29.28 -2.91
C VAL A 1031 -56.21 27.99 -3.47
N ARG A 1032 -57.55 27.90 -3.34
CA ARG A 1032 -58.42 26.76 -3.66
C ARG A 1032 -58.48 26.43 -5.15
N VAL A 1033 -58.68 25.15 -5.43
CA VAL A 1033 -59.04 24.55 -6.73
C VAL A 1033 -60.57 24.50 -6.85
N GLU A 1034 -61.09 24.98 -7.98
CA GLU A 1034 -62.37 24.54 -8.57
C GLU A 1034 -62.12 24.26 -10.07
N ASP A 1035 -62.54 23.06 -10.49
CA ASP A 1035 -63.21 22.76 -11.76
C ASP A 1035 -62.53 23.03 -13.12
N GLN A 1036 -62.12 21.95 -13.83
CA GLN A 1036 -62.84 21.38 -14.99
C GLN A 1036 -61.98 20.39 -15.80
N VAL A 1037 -62.70 19.39 -16.31
CA VAL A 1037 -62.32 18.25 -17.16
C VAL A 1037 -62.30 18.69 -18.63
N GLU A 1038 -61.29 18.32 -19.42
CA GLU A 1038 -61.53 17.76 -20.77
C GLU A 1038 -60.31 17.08 -21.42
N LEU A 1039 -60.62 15.96 -22.09
CA LEU A 1039 -59.83 15.16 -23.02
C LEU A 1039 -59.15 15.99 -24.12
N VAL A 1040 -57.97 15.57 -24.60
CA VAL A 1040 -57.73 15.16 -26.01
C VAL A 1040 -56.50 14.23 -26.09
N ARG A 1041 -56.67 13.14 -26.83
CA ARG A 1041 -55.70 12.10 -27.22
C ARG A 1041 -55.02 12.45 -28.55
N THR A 1042 -53.89 11.79 -28.82
CA THR A 1042 -53.09 11.70 -30.07
C THR A 1042 -52.15 12.89 -30.36
N LYS A 1043 -50.87 12.70 -30.69
CA LYS A 1043 -50.17 11.58 -31.33
C LYS A 1043 -48.73 11.50 -30.87
#